data_AF-A0A9W8N0U8-F1
#
_entry.id   AF-A0A9W8N0U8-F1
#
_cell.length_a   1.000
_cell.length_b   1.000
_cell.length_c   1.000
_cell.angle_alpha   90.00
_cell.angle_beta   90.00
_cell.angle_gamma   90.00
#
_symmetry.space_group_name_H-M   'P 1'
#
loop_
_entity.id
_entity.type
_entity.pdbx_description
1 polymer ?
#
loop_
_entity_poly.entity_id
_entity_poly.type
_entity_poly.pdbx_seq_one_letter_code
_entity_poly.pdbx_strand_id
1 'polypeptide(L)'
;MVLKLYGHPASTCTKRVALLLHEKQVPFKFATIDLFKREQKSPENTMRQPFGQVPYIDDDGFILYESRAICHYIASKYPDQGTKGLIPTDLKGNALFQQAVSVELSNFNGTAAKLVFEKLVKRFHGGVTDQALFDSLVATLDSKMQVYDQILSKQRYLAGDNLTLADLYHLPVAAMLPIAEANVFENKPHVLRWFNDISSRSSWQAVKDVEEVAEDFKNGDRAFGRRLFASRTNSFQQYSIALQHRLGLRRVFRSMKWGHPAFHSTQPTAEGRGKYVWQAIAILGGAGSVGQTVSIIQLAKLSGFPRIITTASPKNAGVVASLDPTAILDRNLSALELSAEIAKIIDAALEIVAPGGTVTSLLTPDASLKITGNRRIFQVLGLVSIASAARVVPNGLAGIVDGLKRIEQSNLTSEACSVFLTKKFGDFVVGEAVKYKPGPGEILIKVQAAALNPVDWKVQKYGVFVDAYPAILGTDLAGEVEEVGNGVKEFQKGDRVVTQGQFNANDKAGFQQYALALASTVSKIPANITVDEASTLPVALTCSYVAFYNTEPNGLGFEPPVTPQAQGKYAGKPIVILGGASSVGQFAIQLAKISGFSPIITTASLKHADFLKSLGATAIIDRNLSSTDLKTEISKLTSSSIDVVYDSISLPATQQIGAGLLSSGGRLATVLPPPEGLKLDANKKSIVVLGMLRKPENVELLEIFYHDHLESFLAKGLIKPNRVEVLPDGLPGIIAGLKRLEKEDVSRLKFVGRPQETA
;
A
#
# COMPACT_ATOMS: atom_id res chain seq x y z
N MET A 1 8.85 -33.65 4.71
CA MET A 1 7.91 -33.45 3.57
C MET A 1 8.62 -32.71 2.41
N VAL A 2 7.98 -32.52 1.25
CA VAL A 2 8.54 -31.71 0.12
C VAL A 2 8.38 -30.22 0.45
N LEU A 3 9.43 -29.41 0.21
CA LEU A 3 9.44 -27.96 0.42
C LEU A 3 8.28 -27.30 -0.34
N LYS A 4 7.58 -26.35 0.30
CA LYS A 4 6.51 -25.58 -0.35
C LYS A 4 6.93 -24.13 -0.53
N LEU A 5 6.72 -23.60 -1.72
CA LEU A 5 6.89 -22.18 -2.04
C LEU A 5 5.52 -21.53 -2.19
N TYR A 6 5.21 -20.59 -1.32
CA TYR A 6 3.99 -19.79 -1.37
C TYR A 6 4.29 -18.44 -2.01
N GLY A 7 3.60 -18.11 -3.10
CA GLY A 7 3.79 -16.84 -3.78
C GLY A 7 3.01 -16.71 -5.08
N HIS A 8 3.33 -15.71 -5.89
CA HIS A 8 2.65 -15.49 -7.17
C HIS A 8 3.63 -15.60 -8.34
N PRO A 9 3.31 -16.32 -9.43
CA PRO A 9 4.22 -16.52 -10.56
C PRO A 9 4.70 -15.21 -11.21
N ALA A 10 3.87 -14.16 -11.22
CA ALA A 10 4.24 -12.84 -11.74
C ALA A 10 5.20 -12.04 -10.83
N SER A 11 5.36 -12.40 -9.56
CA SER A 11 6.18 -11.65 -8.61
C SER A 11 7.66 -11.90 -8.84
N THR A 12 8.45 -10.84 -9.04
CA THR A 12 9.91 -10.93 -9.20
C THR A 12 10.59 -11.56 -7.98
N CYS A 13 10.09 -11.31 -6.77
CA CYS A 13 10.60 -11.94 -5.55
C CYS A 13 10.28 -13.43 -5.49
N THR A 14 9.10 -13.85 -5.98
CA THR A 14 8.74 -15.27 -6.05
C THR A 14 9.56 -15.98 -7.12
N LYS A 15 9.72 -15.36 -8.31
CA LYS A 15 10.60 -15.86 -9.37
C LYS A 15 12.05 -16.02 -8.91
N ARG A 16 12.56 -15.16 -8.03
CA ARG A 16 13.91 -15.30 -7.45
C ARG A 16 14.08 -16.62 -6.70
N VAL A 17 13.09 -16.99 -5.88
CA VAL A 17 13.13 -18.25 -5.11
C VAL A 17 12.92 -19.46 -6.03
N ALA A 18 11.94 -19.39 -6.93
CA ALA A 18 11.68 -20.47 -7.89
C ALA A 18 12.90 -20.73 -8.79
N LEU A 19 13.54 -19.66 -9.30
CA LEU A 19 14.80 -19.72 -10.04
C LEU A 19 15.84 -20.54 -9.26
N LEU A 20 16.05 -20.22 -7.98
CA LEU A 20 17.04 -20.94 -7.18
C LEU A 20 16.64 -22.40 -6.95
N LEU A 21 15.37 -22.70 -6.68
CA LEU A 21 14.91 -24.07 -6.50
C LEU A 21 15.20 -24.92 -7.75
N HIS A 22 14.98 -24.38 -8.95
CA HIS A 22 15.37 -25.03 -10.19
C HIS A 22 16.89 -25.12 -10.35
N GLU A 23 17.63 -24.06 -10.03
CA GLU A 23 19.09 -24.00 -10.08
C GLU A 23 19.77 -25.06 -9.18
N LYS A 24 19.18 -25.28 -7.99
CA LYS A 24 19.61 -26.30 -7.02
C LYS A 24 18.95 -27.65 -7.24
N GLN A 25 18.08 -27.77 -8.24
CA GLN A 25 17.31 -28.98 -8.54
C GLN A 25 16.56 -29.53 -7.32
N VAL A 26 16.06 -28.64 -6.46
CA VAL A 26 15.31 -29.00 -5.25
C VAL A 26 13.84 -29.17 -5.63
N PRO A 27 13.25 -30.37 -5.44
CA PRO A 27 11.81 -30.56 -5.66
C PRO A 27 11.01 -29.69 -4.71
N PHE A 28 9.99 -29.01 -5.21
CA PHE A 28 9.11 -28.18 -4.40
C PHE A 28 7.66 -28.23 -4.91
N LYS A 29 6.72 -27.95 -4.02
CA LYS A 29 5.32 -27.66 -4.38
C LYS A 29 5.13 -26.16 -4.42
N PHE A 30 4.55 -25.64 -5.50
CA PHE A 30 4.18 -24.22 -5.58
C PHE A 30 2.73 -24.03 -5.12
N ALA A 31 2.51 -23.09 -4.22
CA ALA A 31 1.20 -22.69 -3.74
C ALA A 31 0.95 -21.22 -4.13
N THR A 32 0.00 -21.01 -5.05
CA THR A 32 -0.31 -19.68 -5.56
C THR A 32 -1.01 -18.85 -4.48
N ILE A 33 -0.55 -17.61 -4.31
CA ILE A 33 -1.22 -16.55 -3.55
C ILE A 33 -1.63 -15.48 -4.56
N ASP A 34 -2.93 -15.29 -4.78
CA ASP A 34 -3.49 -14.35 -5.76
C ASP A 34 -3.28 -12.90 -5.32
N LEU A 35 -2.37 -12.20 -6.02
CA LEU A 35 -2.04 -10.80 -5.71
C LEU A 35 -3.17 -9.83 -6.09
N PHE A 36 -4.00 -10.19 -7.08
CA PHE A 36 -5.10 -9.36 -7.56
C PHE A 36 -6.27 -9.38 -6.58
N LYS A 37 -6.49 -10.51 -5.89
CA LYS A 37 -7.43 -10.63 -4.77
C LYS A 37 -6.87 -10.17 -3.44
N ARG A 38 -5.61 -9.72 -3.41
CA ARG A 38 -4.88 -9.35 -2.19
C ARG A 38 -4.79 -10.50 -1.17
N GLU A 39 -4.72 -11.75 -1.60
CA GLU A 39 -4.65 -12.91 -0.69
C GLU A 39 -3.40 -12.89 0.20
N GLN A 40 -2.32 -12.25 -0.25
CA GLN A 40 -1.12 -11.98 0.54
C GLN A 40 -1.39 -11.10 1.75
N LYS A 41 -2.52 -10.40 1.81
CA LYS A 41 -2.97 -9.58 2.94
C LYS A 41 -3.92 -10.31 3.89
N SER A 42 -4.33 -11.54 3.58
CA SER A 42 -5.22 -12.33 4.45
C SER A 42 -4.54 -12.66 5.79
N PRO A 43 -5.31 -12.81 6.89
CA PRO A 43 -4.76 -13.18 8.20
C PRO A 43 -3.91 -14.47 8.16
N GLU A 44 -4.32 -15.46 7.36
CA GLU A 44 -3.57 -16.70 7.20
C GLU A 44 -2.16 -16.46 6.64
N ASN A 45 -2.06 -15.67 5.57
CA ASN A 45 -0.77 -15.39 4.94
C ASN A 45 0.05 -14.37 5.75
N THR A 46 -0.58 -13.41 6.42
CA THR A 46 0.16 -12.43 7.26
C THR A 46 0.74 -13.04 8.53
N MET A 47 0.14 -14.11 9.06
CA MET A 47 0.78 -14.90 10.14
C MET A 47 2.10 -15.54 9.71
N ARG A 48 2.24 -15.91 8.43
CA ARG A 48 3.44 -16.56 7.87
C ARG A 48 4.39 -15.56 7.22
N GLN A 49 3.88 -14.43 6.74
CA GLN A 49 4.60 -13.31 6.14
C GLN A 49 4.03 -11.99 6.68
N PRO A 50 4.63 -11.41 7.74
CA PRO A 50 4.01 -10.31 8.51
C PRO A 50 3.89 -8.97 7.76
N PHE A 51 4.56 -8.81 6.61
CA PHE A 51 4.47 -7.61 5.78
C PHE A 51 3.35 -7.67 4.73
N GLY A 52 2.61 -8.79 4.68
CA GLY A 52 1.60 -9.07 3.68
C GLY A 52 2.17 -9.00 2.25
N GLN A 53 3.30 -9.65 2.02
CA GLN A 53 4.01 -9.75 0.76
C GLN A 53 4.25 -11.21 0.40
N VAL A 54 4.78 -11.45 -0.79
CA VAL A 54 5.22 -12.78 -1.26
C VAL A 54 6.68 -12.71 -1.69
N PRO A 55 7.46 -13.79 -1.59
CA PRO A 55 7.07 -15.15 -1.17
C PRO A 55 7.36 -15.45 0.32
N TYR A 56 6.84 -16.59 0.78
CA TYR A 56 7.36 -17.34 1.92
C TYR A 56 7.49 -18.84 1.57
N ILE A 57 8.25 -19.59 2.35
CA ILE A 57 8.35 -21.06 2.23
C ILE A 57 7.83 -21.75 3.49
N ASP A 58 7.42 -23.00 3.34
CA ASP A 58 7.22 -23.98 4.41
C ASP A 58 8.12 -25.18 4.12
N ASP A 59 9.13 -25.35 4.96
CA ASP A 59 10.08 -26.44 4.89
C ASP A 59 9.95 -27.30 6.15
N ASP A 60 8.97 -28.21 6.12
CA ASP A 60 8.66 -29.13 7.22
C ASP A 60 8.25 -28.42 8.52
N GLY A 61 7.42 -27.38 8.40
CA GLY A 61 6.97 -26.55 9.52
C GLY A 61 7.88 -25.37 9.82
N PHE A 62 9.07 -25.30 9.21
CA PHE A 62 9.91 -24.10 9.27
C PHE A 62 9.44 -23.08 8.24
N ILE A 63 8.85 -21.99 8.73
CA ILE A 63 8.38 -20.87 7.91
C ILE A 63 9.48 -19.82 7.78
N LEU A 64 9.84 -19.48 6.54
CA LEU A 64 10.81 -18.43 6.24
C LEU A 64 10.28 -17.53 5.13
N TYR A 65 10.37 -16.22 5.34
CA TYR A 65 10.03 -15.18 4.36
C TYR A 65 11.26 -14.33 4.02
N GLU A 66 11.12 -13.40 3.08
CA GLU A 66 12.18 -12.66 2.38
C GLU A 66 12.93 -13.50 1.33
N SER A 67 12.70 -13.19 0.05
CA SER A 67 13.23 -13.98 -1.07
C SER A 67 14.75 -14.19 -1.06
N ARG A 68 15.55 -13.21 -0.62
CA ARG A 68 17.02 -13.35 -0.52
C ARG A 68 17.43 -14.22 0.69
N ALA A 69 16.72 -14.11 1.81
CA ALA A 69 16.95 -14.97 2.97
C ALA A 69 16.57 -16.42 2.66
N ILE A 70 15.43 -16.63 2.01
CA ILE A 70 14.99 -17.93 1.50
C ILE A 70 16.03 -18.51 0.55
N CYS A 71 16.53 -17.71 -0.40
CA CYS A 71 17.54 -18.19 -1.33
C CYS A 71 18.84 -18.59 -0.61
N HIS A 72 19.30 -17.78 0.34
CA HIS A 72 20.47 -18.12 1.14
C HIS A 72 20.25 -19.42 1.93
N TYR A 73 19.09 -19.58 2.57
CA TYR A 73 18.70 -20.80 3.29
C TYR A 73 18.74 -22.05 2.40
N ILE A 74 18.10 -22.00 1.22
CA ILE A 74 18.06 -23.14 0.28
C ILE A 74 19.47 -23.49 -0.21
N ALA A 75 20.28 -22.49 -0.60
CA ALA A 75 21.64 -22.74 -1.06
C ALA A 75 22.53 -23.35 0.03
N SER A 76 22.37 -22.91 1.29
CA SER A 76 23.08 -23.44 2.45
C SER A 76 22.59 -24.81 2.87
N LYS A 77 21.28 -25.10 2.77
CA LYS A 77 20.69 -26.41 3.11
C LYS A 77 21.10 -27.49 2.11
N TYR A 78 21.23 -27.13 0.83
CA TYR A 78 21.56 -28.06 -0.25
C TYR A 78 22.91 -27.73 -0.91
N PRO A 79 24.03 -27.68 -0.18
CA PRO A 79 25.30 -27.17 -0.71
C PRO A 79 25.80 -27.99 -1.92
N ASP A 80 25.54 -29.30 -1.91
CA ASP A 80 26.01 -30.26 -2.93
C ASP A 80 25.01 -30.61 -4.04
N GLN A 81 23.79 -30.08 -4.01
CA GLN A 81 22.75 -30.38 -5.00
C GLN A 81 22.67 -29.31 -6.09
N GLY A 82 22.47 -29.70 -7.35
CA GLY A 82 22.45 -28.77 -8.48
C GLY A 82 23.73 -27.94 -8.56
N THR A 83 23.61 -26.63 -8.84
CA THR A 83 24.77 -25.74 -8.91
C THR A 83 25.42 -25.52 -7.54
N LYS A 84 26.69 -25.91 -7.43
CA LYS A 84 27.50 -25.80 -6.21
C LYS A 84 28.15 -24.42 -6.09
N GLY A 85 28.59 -24.08 -4.87
CA GLY A 85 29.41 -22.89 -4.62
C GLY A 85 28.69 -21.55 -4.77
N LEU A 86 27.35 -21.52 -4.79
CA LEU A 86 26.57 -20.28 -4.88
C LEU A 86 26.77 -19.34 -3.66
N ILE A 87 27.24 -19.91 -2.54
CA ILE A 87 27.73 -19.19 -1.36
C ILE A 87 29.15 -19.71 -1.10
N PRO A 88 30.20 -18.91 -1.34
CA PRO A 88 31.56 -19.30 -1.01
C PRO A 88 31.76 -19.47 0.50
N THR A 89 32.53 -20.47 0.89
CA THR A 89 32.81 -20.80 2.31
C THR A 89 34.17 -20.32 2.78
N ASP A 90 35.10 -20.03 1.87
CA ASP A 90 36.38 -19.43 2.23
C ASP A 90 36.18 -17.96 2.62
N LEU A 91 37.00 -17.47 3.54
CA LEU A 91 36.83 -16.15 4.14
C LEU A 91 36.80 -15.02 3.09
N LYS A 92 37.69 -15.08 2.09
CA LYS A 92 37.82 -14.01 1.08
C LYS A 92 36.70 -14.09 0.06
N GLY A 93 36.39 -15.28 -0.45
CA GLY A 93 35.27 -15.52 -1.35
C GLY A 93 33.94 -15.13 -0.71
N ASN A 94 33.73 -15.45 0.57
CA ASN A 94 32.52 -15.06 1.28
C ASN A 94 32.42 -13.53 1.44
N ALA A 95 33.52 -12.85 1.77
CA ALA A 95 33.54 -11.39 1.85
C ALA A 95 33.20 -10.72 0.51
N LEU A 96 33.75 -11.22 -0.61
CA LEU A 96 33.43 -10.72 -1.96
C LEU A 96 31.98 -11.02 -2.36
N PHE A 97 31.46 -12.18 -1.98
CA PHE A 97 30.05 -12.51 -2.16
C PHE A 97 29.13 -11.54 -1.41
N GLN A 98 29.40 -11.28 -0.13
CA GLN A 98 28.61 -10.32 0.66
C GLN A 98 28.72 -8.90 0.11
N GLN A 99 29.90 -8.50 -0.37
CA GLN A 99 30.08 -7.23 -1.07
C GLN A 99 29.19 -7.15 -2.32
N ALA A 100 29.16 -8.21 -3.15
CA ALA A 100 28.32 -8.26 -4.34
C ALA A 100 26.82 -8.21 -4.01
N VAL A 101 26.36 -8.89 -2.95
CA VAL A 101 24.97 -8.81 -2.47
C VAL A 101 24.62 -7.39 -2.01
N SER A 102 25.53 -6.74 -1.26
CA SER A 102 25.33 -5.34 -0.82
C SER A 102 25.27 -4.37 -2.01
N VAL A 103 26.09 -4.59 -3.03
CA VAL A 103 26.10 -3.82 -4.28
C VAL A 103 24.80 -3.99 -5.05
N GLU A 104 24.28 -5.21 -5.14
CA GLU A 104 22.96 -5.50 -5.76
C GLU A 104 21.84 -4.72 -5.07
N LEU A 105 21.74 -4.83 -3.74
CA LEU A 105 20.70 -4.17 -2.94
C LEU A 105 20.79 -2.64 -3.03
N SER A 106 22.00 -2.09 -2.91
CA SER A 106 22.22 -0.64 -2.75
C SER A 106 22.32 0.12 -4.07
N ASN A 107 22.81 -0.52 -5.14
CA ASN A 107 23.11 0.15 -6.42
C ASN A 107 22.30 -0.36 -7.62
N PHE A 108 21.59 -1.49 -7.49
CA PHE A 108 20.77 -2.03 -8.59
C PHE A 108 19.29 -2.10 -8.24
N ASN A 109 18.91 -2.91 -7.25
CA ASN A 109 17.51 -3.30 -7.00
C ASN A 109 16.59 -2.10 -6.77
N GLY A 110 17.01 -1.13 -5.95
CA GLY A 110 16.21 0.05 -5.63
C GLY A 110 15.84 0.89 -6.87
N THR A 111 16.80 1.12 -7.77
CA THR A 111 16.56 1.92 -8.99
C THR A 111 15.88 1.09 -10.07
N ALA A 112 16.32 -0.15 -10.28
CA ALA A 112 15.75 -1.04 -11.30
C ALA A 112 14.28 -1.38 -11.02
N ALA A 113 13.91 -1.66 -9.76
CA ALA A 113 12.51 -1.91 -9.39
C ALA A 113 11.62 -0.69 -9.60
N LYS A 114 12.13 0.53 -9.34
CA LYS A 114 11.42 1.78 -9.61
C LYS A 114 11.17 2.01 -11.10
N LEU A 115 12.16 1.72 -11.96
CA LEU A 115 11.98 1.78 -13.42
C LEU A 115 10.88 0.86 -13.91
N VAL A 116 10.92 -0.41 -13.47
CA VAL A 116 9.91 -1.41 -13.81
C VAL A 116 8.54 -0.98 -13.29
N PHE A 117 8.48 -0.42 -12.07
CA PHE A 117 7.23 0.08 -11.51
C PHE A 117 6.66 1.24 -12.34
N GLU A 118 7.48 2.25 -12.63
CA GLU A 118 7.08 3.49 -13.30
C GLU A 118 6.57 3.25 -14.73
N LYS A 119 7.23 2.35 -15.47
CA LYS A 119 6.85 2.05 -16.85
C LYS A 119 5.76 0.98 -16.98
N LEU A 120 5.87 -0.10 -16.20
CA LEU A 120 5.01 -1.29 -16.38
C LEU A 120 3.91 -1.34 -15.32
N VAL A 121 4.25 -1.33 -14.04
CA VAL A 121 3.27 -1.55 -12.95
C VAL A 121 2.27 -0.40 -12.83
N LYS A 122 2.72 0.84 -13.00
CA LYS A 122 1.88 2.04 -12.87
C LYS A 122 0.76 2.08 -13.90
N ARG A 123 1.02 1.62 -15.14
CA ARG A 123 0.01 1.50 -16.20
C ARG A 123 -1.13 0.55 -15.82
N PHE A 124 -0.82 -0.56 -15.14
CA PHE A 124 -1.85 -1.48 -14.63
C PHE A 124 -2.78 -0.86 -13.59
N HIS A 125 -2.34 0.22 -12.93
CA HIS A 125 -3.14 0.94 -11.94
C HIS A 125 -3.79 2.21 -12.53
N GLY A 126 -3.85 2.32 -13.86
CA GLY A 126 -4.41 3.49 -14.56
C GLY A 126 -3.53 4.74 -14.48
N GLY A 127 -2.28 4.61 -14.02
CA GLY A 127 -1.34 5.72 -13.94
C GLY A 127 -0.55 5.93 -15.23
N VAL A 128 -0.10 7.16 -15.45
CA VAL A 128 0.75 7.54 -16.58
C VAL A 128 2.22 7.54 -16.15
N THR A 129 3.11 7.12 -17.04
CA THR A 129 4.56 7.21 -16.83
C THR A 129 4.97 8.68 -16.71
N ASP A 130 5.63 9.03 -15.62
CA ASP A 130 6.38 10.27 -15.46
C ASP A 130 7.70 10.12 -16.22
N GLN A 131 7.74 10.72 -17.41
CA GLN A 131 8.88 10.57 -18.31
C GLN A 131 10.16 11.18 -17.72
N ALA A 132 10.08 12.30 -17.01
CA ALA A 132 11.24 12.95 -16.43
C ALA A 132 11.84 12.11 -15.29
N LEU A 133 10.99 11.54 -14.43
CA LEU A 133 11.42 10.60 -13.40
C LEU A 133 12.02 9.32 -14.03
N PHE A 134 11.37 8.77 -15.04
CA PHE A 134 11.85 7.59 -15.75
C PHE A 134 13.24 7.83 -16.35
N ASP A 135 13.43 8.92 -17.09
CA ASP A 135 14.71 9.28 -17.70
C ASP A 135 15.81 9.49 -16.63
N SER A 136 15.48 10.15 -15.53
CA SER A 136 16.39 10.32 -14.40
C SER A 136 16.80 8.99 -13.76
N LEU A 137 15.87 8.04 -13.64
CA LEU A 137 16.15 6.71 -13.10
C LEU A 137 16.98 5.88 -14.09
N VAL A 138 16.72 6.00 -15.39
CA VAL A 138 17.54 5.36 -16.45
C VAL A 138 18.96 5.88 -16.38
N ALA A 139 19.17 7.20 -16.37
CA ALA A 139 20.50 7.80 -16.25
C ALA A 139 21.22 7.35 -14.97
N THR A 140 20.49 7.29 -13.85
CA THR A 140 21.04 6.81 -12.57
C THR A 140 21.49 5.35 -12.69
N LEU A 141 20.63 4.45 -13.17
CA LEU A 141 20.96 3.02 -13.29
C LEU A 141 22.07 2.79 -14.33
N ASP A 142 22.06 3.52 -15.44
CA ASP A 142 23.10 3.45 -16.48
C ASP A 142 24.48 3.75 -15.90
N SER A 143 24.60 4.82 -15.10
CA SER A 143 25.86 5.17 -14.42
C SER A 143 26.35 4.05 -13.50
N LYS A 144 25.44 3.31 -12.84
CA LYS A 144 25.81 2.15 -12.02
C LYS A 144 26.22 0.97 -12.89
N MET A 145 25.55 0.74 -14.00
CA MET A 145 25.94 -0.29 -14.96
C MET A 145 27.32 -0.03 -15.57
N GLN A 146 27.74 1.24 -15.75
CA GLN A 146 29.11 1.56 -16.16
C GLN A 146 30.15 1.08 -15.14
N VAL A 147 29.87 1.22 -13.84
CA VAL A 147 30.72 0.68 -12.77
C VAL A 147 30.70 -0.85 -12.79
N TYR A 148 29.54 -1.47 -13.01
CA TYR A 148 29.45 -2.92 -13.15
C TYR A 148 30.29 -3.43 -14.33
N ASP A 149 30.29 -2.72 -15.46
CA ASP A 149 31.09 -3.09 -16.63
C ASP A 149 32.59 -3.07 -16.33
N GLN A 150 33.05 -2.09 -15.54
CA GLN A 150 34.43 -2.05 -15.05
C GLN A 150 34.77 -3.22 -14.13
N ILE A 151 33.86 -3.60 -13.23
CA ILE A 151 34.04 -4.77 -12.37
C ILE A 151 34.12 -6.02 -13.25
N LEU A 152 33.10 -6.26 -14.07
CA LEU A 152 32.95 -7.43 -14.94
C LEU A 152 33.97 -7.49 -16.09
N SER A 153 34.74 -6.43 -16.34
CA SER A 153 35.89 -6.46 -17.25
C SER A 153 37.04 -7.30 -16.69
N LYS A 154 37.12 -7.43 -15.36
CA LYS A 154 38.22 -8.11 -14.65
C LYS A 154 37.86 -9.50 -14.16
N GLN A 155 36.58 -9.85 -14.19
CA GLN A 155 36.03 -11.07 -13.61
C GLN A 155 34.73 -11.48 -14.32
N ARG A 156 34.39 -12.76 -14.26
CA ARG A 156 33.21 -13.27 -14.98
C ARG A 156 31.87 -12.86 -14.35
N TYR A 157 31.78 -12.87 -13.03
CA TYR A 157 30.59 -12.61 -12.20
C TYR A 157 30.88 -11.55 -11.14
N LEU A 158 29.86 -11.08 -10.41
CA LEU A 158 30.04 -9.93 -9.50
C LEU A 158 30.92 -10.20 -8.27
N ALA A 159 31.00 -11.46 -7.83
CA ALA A 159 31.82 -11.87 -6.68
C ALA A 159 33.17 -12.51 -7.07
N GLY A 160 33.46 -12.62 -8.36
CA GLY A 160 34.67 -13.24 -8.90
C GLY A 160 34.38 -14.04 -10.16
N ASP A 161 35.11 -15.13 -10.40
CA ASP A 161 34.94 -15.94 -11.62
C ASP A 161 33.89 -17.05 -11.50
N ASN A 162 33.34 -17.26 -10.31
CA ASN A 162 32.30 -18.25 -10.04
C ASN A 162 30.94 -17.60 -9.85
N LEU A 163 29.89 -18.26 -10.36
CA LEU A 163 28.51 -17.82 -10.18
C LEU A 163 28.12 -17.87 -8.70
N THR A 164 27.47 -16.82 -8.20
CA THR A 164 26.96 -16.76 -6.83
C THR A 164 25.49 -16.39 -6.79
N LEU A 165 24.88 -16.46 -5.60
CA LEU A 165 23.52 -15.94 -5.42
C LEU A 165 23.40 -14.45 -5.77
N ALA A 166 24.48 -13.66 -5.61
CA ALA A 166 24.46 -12.24 -5.93
C ALA A 166 24.09 -12.01 -7.41
N ASP A 167 24.63 -12.83 -8.30
CA ASP A 167 24.31 -12.77 -9.73
C ASP A 167 22.85 -13.15 -10.01
N LEU A 168 22.37 -14.23 -9.39
CA LEU A 168 20.99 -14.70 -9.55
C LEU A 168 19.94 -13.73 -8.96
N TYR A 169 20.31 -12.94 -7.95
CA TYR A 169 19.39 -11.95 -7.33
C TYR A 169 18.96 -10.84 -8.29
N HIS A 170 19.82 -10.47 -9.24
CA HIS A 170 19.56 -9.44 -10.24
C HIS A 170 18.51 -9.88 -11.26
N LEU A 171 18.52 -11.17 -11.61
CA LEU A 171 17.92 -11.68 -12.83
C LEU A 171 16.40 -11.38 -12.98
N PRO A 172 15.55 -11.57 -11.94
CA PRO A 172 14.11 -11.34 -12.09
C PRO A 172 13.73 -9.89 -12.42
N VAL A 173 14.48 -8.91 -11.91
CA VAL A 173 14.22 -7.48 -12.19
C VAL A 173 14.96 -7.06 -13.46
N ALA A 174 16.20 -7.52 -13.65
CA ALA A 174 17.01 -7.24 -14.82
C ALA A 174 16.31 -7.64 -16.13
N ALA A 175 15.64 -8.81 -16.15
CA ALA A 175 14.89 -9.27 -17.31
C ALA A 175 13.69 -8.39 -17.69
N MET A 176 13.18 -7.58 -16.76
CA MET A 176 12.07 -6.66 -17.01
C MET A 176 12.52 -5.30 -17.57
N LEU A 177 13.80 -4.95 -17.46
CA LEU A 177 14.30 -3.63 -17.88
C LEU A 177 14.17 -3.38 -19.38
N PRO A 178 14.52 -4.33 -20.28
CA PRO A 178 14.29 -4.14 -21.72
C PRO A 178 12.80 -4.00 -22.06
N ILE A 179 11.93 -4.73 -21.35
CA ILE A 179 10.46 -4.63 -21.51
C ILE A 179 9.96 -3.25 -21.07
N ALA A 180 10.58 -2.69 -20.03
CA ALA A 180 10.34 -1.34 -19.56
C ALA A 180 11.03 -0.26 -20.42
N GLU A 181 11.62 -0.61 -21.56
CA GLU A 181 12.37 0.31 -22.43
C GLU A 181 13.59 0.97 -21.75
N ALA A 182 14.10 0.38 -20.66
CA ALA A 182 15.28 0.83 -19.94
C ALA A 182 16.52 0.07 -20.42
N ASN A 183 17.08 0.48 -21.55
CA ASN A 183 18.17 -0.22 -22.26
C ASN A 183 19.56 0.02 -21.64
N VAL A 184 19.71 -0.25 -20.35
CA VAL A 184 20.94 0.05 -19.58
C VAL A 184 22.08 -0.97 -19.76
N PHE A 185 21.80 -2.09 -20.42
CA PHE A 185 22.81 -3.13 -20.71
C PHE A 185 23.51 -2.90 -22.05
N GLU A 186 22.86 -2.19 -22.97
CA GLU A 186 23.40 -1.88 -24.28
C GLU A 186 24.65 -0.99 -24.11
N ASN A 187 25.64 -1.18 -24.99
CA ASN A 187 26.93 -0.48 -24.96
C ASN A 187 27.85 -0.78 -23.77
N LYS A 188 27.55 -1.81 -22.96
CA LYS A 188 28.40 -2.28 -21.85
C LYS A 188 28.73 -3.77 -22.05
N PRO A 189 29.80 -4.10 -22.78
CA PRO A 189 30.01 -5.45 -23.31
C PRO A 189 30.15 -6.51 -22.20
N HIS A 190 30.73 -6.17 -21.06
CA HIS A 190 30.92 -7.11 -19.96
C HIS A 190 29.65 -7.31 -19.14
N VAL A 191 28.86 -6.24 -18.94
CA VAL A 191 27.50 -6.34 -18.39
C VAL A 191 26.59 -7.16 -19.29
N LEU A 192 26.59 -6.89 -20.59
CA LEU A 192 25.77 -7.62 -21.55
C LEU A 192 26.13 -9.11 -21.60
N ARG A 193 27.44 -9.42 -21.62
CA ARG A 193 27.93 -10.81 -21.51
C ARG A 193 27.43 -11.47 -20.23
N TRP A 194 27.63 -10.83 -19.08
CA TRP A 194 27.21 -11.35 -17.77
C TRP A 194 25.70 -11.59 -17.73
N PHE A 195 24.89 -10.62 -18.16
CA PHE A 195 23.44 -10.72 -18.22
C PHE A 195 22.97 -11.85 -19.14
N ASN A 196 23.59 -11.99 -20.33
CA ASN A 196 23.31 -13.10 -21.24
C ASN A 196 23.66 -14.47 -20.63
N ASP A 197 24.79 -14.57 -19.92
CA ASP A 197 25.20 -15.79 -19.24
C ASP A 197 24.16 -16.21 -18.18
N ILE A 198 23.79 -15.30 -17.26
CA ILE A 198 22.82 -15.61 -16.20
C ILE A 198 21.39 -15.78 -16.70
N SER A 199 20.99 -15.09 -17.78
CA SER A 199 19.65 -15.24 -18.36
C SER A 199 19.51 -16.46 -19.27
N SER A 200 20.61 -17.01 -19.81
CA SER A 200 20.58 -18.23 -20.60
C SER A 200 20.37 -19.51 -19.77
N ARG A 201 20.49 -19.42 -18.45
CA ARG A 201 20.41 -20.58 -17.54
C ARG A 201 19.05 -21.27 -17.64
N SER A 202 19.05 -22.60 -17.71
CA SER A 202 17.83 -23.42 -17.77
C SER A 202 16.88 -23.17 -16.59
N SER A 203 17.43 -22.89 -15.41
CA SER A 203 16.68 -22.50 -14.21
C SER A 203 15.88 -21.21 -14.40
N TRP A 204 16.42 -20.23 -15.11
CA TRP A 204 15.70 -19.01 -15.48
C TRP A 204 14.69 -19.27 -16.59
N GLN A 205 15.07 -20.05 -17.60
CA GLN A 205 14.16 -20.44 -18.68
C GLN A 205 12.90 -21.13 -18.15
N ALA A 206 13.00 -21.89 -17.04
CA ALA A 206 11.88 -22.56 -16.40
C ALA A 206 10.88 -21.61 -15.71
N VAL A 207 11.29 -20.38 -15.35
CA VAL A 207 10.46 -19.46 -14.54
C VAL A 207 10.18 -18.11 -15.21
N LYS A 208 10.85 -17.82 -16.33
CA LYS A 208 10.71 -16.55 -17.04
C LYS A 208 9.32 -16.42 -17.70
N ASP A 209 8.81 -17.52 -18.27
CA ASP A 209 7.62 -17.61 -19.14
C ASP A 209 6.48 -18.43 -18.50
N VAL A 210 6.07 -18.13 -17.27
CA VAL A 210 4.83 -18.76 -16.77
C VAL A 210 3.65 -18.16 -17.54
N GLU A 211 3.10 -18.93 -18.47
CA GLU A 211 2.17 -18.56 -19.54
C GLU A 211 0.96 -17.71 -19.08
N GLU A 212 0.54 -17.80 -17.82
CA GLU A 212 -0.51 -16.95 -17.23
C GLU A 212 -0.16 -15.46 -17.17
N VAL A 213 1.12 -15.11 -16.98
CA VAL A 213 1.59 -13.72 -16.92
C VAL A 213 1.28 -13.01 -18.25
N ALA A 214 1.56 -13.62 -19.40
CA ALA A 214 1.32 -12.98 -20.69
C ALA A 214 -0.17 -12.93 -21.09
N GLU A 215 -0.97 -13.89 -20.62
CA GLU A 215 -2.42 -13.94 -20.87
C GLU A 215 -3.17 -12.98 -19.94
N ASP A 216 -2.86 -12.97 -18.64
CA ASP A 216 -3.42 -12.03 -17.66
C ASP A 216 -2.97 -10.59 -17.93
N PHE A 217 -1.72 -10.38 -18.38
CA PHE A 217 -1.25 -9.05 -18.80
C PHE A 217 -1.83 -8.58 -20.14
N LYS A 218 -2.35 -9.47 -21.01
CA LYS A 218 -3.09 -9.12 -22.24
C LYS A 218 -4.60 -8.91 -22.00
N ASN A 219 -5.14 -9.48 -20.94
CA ASN A 219 -6.56 -9.47 -20.60
C ASN A 219 -6.96 -8.33 -19.64
N GLY A 220 -5.97 -7.63 -19.07
CA GLY A 220 -6.13 -6.38 -18.33
C GLY A 220 -6.49 -5.20 -19.23
N ASP A 221 -7.78 -5.09 -19.54
CA ASP A 221 -8.47 -3.98 -20.21
C ASP A 221 -8.61 -4.04 -21.76
N ARG A 222 -9.55 -4.88 -22.19
CA ARG A 222 -10.43 -4.55 -23.33
C ARG A 222 -11.87 -4.54 -22.81
N ALA A 223 -12.23 -3.57 -21.96
CA ALA A 223 -13.50 -3.44 -21.20
C ALA A 223 -14.84 -3.54 -21.99
N PHE A 224 -14.77 -3.76 -23.29
CA PHE A 224 -15.67 -3.17 -24.27
C PHE A 224 -15.84 -4.09 -25.51
N GLY A 225 -15.38 -5.34 -25.43
CA GLY A 225 -15.48 -6.35 -26.49
C GLY A 225 -16.60 -7.37 -26.29
N ARG A 226 -17.69 -7.02 -25.58
CA ARG A 226 -18.88 -7.87 -25.58
C ARG A 226 -19.55 -7.76 -26.96
N ARG A 227 -19.66 -8.94 -27.59
CA ARG A 227 -20.48 -9.32 -28.76
C ARG A 227 -19.71 -9.41 -30.08
N LEU A 228 -19.42 -10.68 -30.39
CA LEU A 228 -19.31 -11.37 -31.69
C LEU A 228 -19.06 -10.54 -32.96
N PHE A 229 -18.13 -11.07 -33.77
CA PHE A 229 -18.17 -11.32 -35.23
C PHE A 229 -16.74 -11.08 -35.76
N ALA A 230 -15.97 -12.11 -36.10
CA ALA A 230 -16.08 -13.00 -37.25
C ALA A 230 -14.98 -12.70 -38.27
N SER A 231 -14.02 -13.63 -38.30
CA SER A 231 -13.21 -14.04 -39.44
C SER A 231 -12.13 -13.09 -40.00
N ARG A 232 -10.98 -13.74 -40.23
CA ARG A 232 -9.92 -13.49 -41.23
C ARG A 232 -8.70 -12.67 -40.77
N THR A 233 -7.56 -13.37 -40.63
CA THR A 233 -6.37 -13.43 -41.54
C THR A 233 -5.52 -12.15 -41.45
N ASN A 234 -4.20 -12.16 -41.29
CA ASN A 234 -3.20 -13.11 -41.78
C ASN A 234 -1.84 -12.84 -41.10
N SER A 235 -0.99 -13.87 -41.09
CA SER A 235 0.50 -13.90 -41.00
C SER A 235 0.91 -15.01 -40.02
N PHE A 236 1.15 -16.28 -40.38
CA PHE A 236 1.65 -16.88 -41.63
C PHE A 236 2.93 -16.24 -42.17
N GLN A 237 3.91 -16.03 -41.29
CA GLN A 237 5.31 -15.89 -41.68
C GLN A 237 6.23 -16.05 -40.46
N GLN A 238 6.32 -17.25 -39.86
CA GLN A 238 7.50 -17.61 -39.03
C GLN A 238 7.59 -19.09 -38.59
N TYR A 239 6.85 -20.03 -39.19
CA TYR A 239 6.95 -21.46 -38.88
C TYR A 239 7.24 -22.33 -40.11
N SER A 240 8.28 -21.99 -40.89
CA SER A 240 8.68 -22.82 -42.04
C SER A 240 10.20 -23.09 -42.18
N ILE A 241 10.99 -22.94 -41.12
CA ILE A 241 12.42 -23.27 -41.16
C ILE A 241 12.75 -24.57 -40.40
N ALA A 242 11.87 -25.04 -39.50
CA ALA A 242 12.12 -26.25 -38.70
C ALA A 242 11.56 -27.56 -39.29
N LEU A 243 10.79 -27.53 -40.39
CA LEU A 243 10.17 -28.74 -40.98
C LEU A 243 10.76 -29.16 -42.34
N GLN A 244 11.73 -28.42 -42.88
CA GLN A 244 12.40 -28.77 -44.13
C GLN A 244 13.65 -29.66 -43.97
N HIS A 245 14.05 -29.97 -42.74
CA HIS A 245 15.18 -30.88 -42.48
C HIS A 245 14.78 -32.34 -42.23
N ARG A 246 13.47 -32.69 -42.21
CA ARG A 246 13.03 -34.02 -41.72
C ARG A 246 12.34 -34.96 -42.69
N LEU A 247 12.05 -34.59 -43.94
CA LEU A 247 11.36 -35.50 -44.89
C LEU A 247 11.86 -35.35 -46.33
N GLY A 248 13.16 -35.52 -46.56
CA GLY A 248 13.75 -35.45 -47.90
C GLY A 248 13.06 -36.34 -48.92
N LEU A 249 12.24 -35.77 -49.80
CA LEU A 249 11.85 -36.34 -51.08
C LEU A 249 11.75 -35.23 -52.13
N ARG A 250 12.49 -35.44 -53.22
CA ARG A 250 12.61 -34.58 -54.39
C ARG A 250 11.27 -34.47 -55.13
N ARG A 251 11.05 -33.36 -55.84
CA ARG A 251 11.16 -33.21 -57.31
C ARG A 251 10.07 -32.28 -57.90
N VAL A 252 10.52 -31.38 -58.78
CA VAL A 252 9.87 -30.90 -60.05
C VAL A 252 9.42 -29.40 -60.15
N PHE A 253 10.12 -28.72 -61.09
CA PHE A 253 9.90 -27.47 -61.87
C PHE A 253 9.78 -26.10 -61.16
N ARG A 254 10.72 -25.13 -61.35
CA ARG A 254 10.99 -24.22 -62.52
C ARG A 254 9.72 -23.42 -62.91
N SER A 255 9.70 -22.12 -63.20
CA SER A 255 10.70 -21.07 -63.46
C SER A 255 9.93 -19.76 -63.79
N MET A 256 10.65 -18.62 -63.89
CA MET A 256 10.26 -17.29 -64.44
C MET A 256 9.60 -16.34 -63.42
N LYS A 257 10.19 -15.26 -62.88
CA LYS A 257 11.24 -14.26 -63.26
C LYS A 257 10.68 -13.06 -64.05
N TRP A 258 11.01 -11.85 -63.53
CA TRP A 258 10.91 -10.47 -64.08
C TRP A 258 9.54 -9.76 -63.94
N GLY A 259 9.43 -8.46 -63.67
CA GLY A 259 10.40 -7.36 -63.54
C GLY A 259 9.69 -6.00 -63.32
N HIS A 260 10.39 -5.11 -62.63
CA HIS A 260 10.30 -3.64 -62.38
C HIS A 260 9.80 -2.71 -63.55
N PRO A 261 9.69 -1.35 -63.42
CA PRO A 261 8.80 -0.50 -62.59
C PRO A 261 8.18 0.74 -63.32
N ALA A 262 7.46 1.58 -62.54
CA ALA A 262 7.32 3.04 -62.64
C ALA A 262 6.29 3.66 -63.61
N PHE A 263 5.36 4.48 -63.09
CA PHE A 263 5.36 5.96 -63.18
C PHE A 263 4.09 6.60 -62.55
N HIS A 264 4.27 7.84 -62.07
CA HIS A 264 3.37 9.00 -61.81
C HIS A 264 1.90 8.96 -62.35
N SER A 265 0.90 9.72 -61.90
CA SER A 265 0.70 10.85 -60.98
C SER A 265 -0.81 11.18 -60.99
N THR A 266 -1.28 11.91 -59.95
CA THR A 266 -2.40 12.90 -59.96
C THR A 266 -3.84 12.48 -60.33
N GLN A 267 -4.73 12.63 -59.33
CA GLN A 267 -6.20 12.83 -59.33
C GLN A 267 -6.67 14.02 -60.23
N PRO A 268 -7.97 14.27 -60.57
CA PRO A 268 -9.17 14.14 -59.71
C PRO A 268 -10.60 13.89 -60.34
N THR A 269 -11.57 13.62 -59.45
CA THR A 269 -13.04 13.94 -59.42
C THR A 269 -13.97 13.66 -60.63
N ALA A 270 -14.97 12.77 -60.49
CA ALA A 270 -16.43 13.01 -60.24
C ALA A 270 -17.18 13.63 -61.45
N GLU A 271 -18.30 13.16 -62.01
CA GLU A 271 -19.46 12.38 -61.57
C GLU A 271 -20.19 11.86 -62.84
N GLY A 272 -20.81 10.67 -62.83
CA GLY A 272 -21.58 10.17 -63.98
C GLY A 272 -22.11 8.75 -63.78
N ARG A 273 -23.39 8.66 -63.39
CA ARG A 273 -24.13 7.48 -62.91
C ARG A 273 -24.10 6.27 -63.85
N GLY A 274 -23.92 5.07 -63.28
CA GLY A 274 -24.25 3.81 -63.98
C GLY A 274 -23.72 2.51 -63.39
N LYS A 275 -24.28 2.07 -62.25
CA LYS A 275 -24.38 0.68 -61.75
C LYS A 275 -23.25 0.06 -60.90
N TYR A 276 -23.72 -0.47 -59.77
CA TYR A 276 -23.18 -1.51 -58.88
C TYR A 276 -22.16 -1.13 -57.79
N VAL A 277 -22.69 -1.17 -56.55
CA VAL A 277 -22.05 -1.65 -55.31
C VAL A 277 -20.86 -0.84 -54.80
N TRP A 278 -21.09 0.06 -53.82
CA TRP A 278 -20.19 0.39 -52.70
C TRP A 278 -20.92 1.27 -51.66
N GLN A 279 -20.69 1.00 -50.37
CA GLN A 279 -20.58 1.96 -49.24
C GLN A 279 -20.31 1.15 -47.96
N ALA A 280 -19.08 1.04 -47.43
CA ALA A 280 -18.12 2.03 -46.89
C ALA A 280 -18.35 2.38 -45.40
N ILE A 281 -17.26 2.20 -44.66
CA ILE A 281 -17.01 2.65 -43.28
C ILE A 281 -16.99 4.19 -43.21
N ALA A 282 -17.52 4.71 -42.10
CA ALA A 282 -17.38 6.05 -41.53
C ALA A 282 -18.12 7.23 -42.21
N ILE A 283 -19.25 7.62 -41.61
CA ILE A 283 -19.50 8.93 -40.98
C ILE A 283 -20.62 8.70 -39.95
N LEU A 284 -20.32 8.95 -38.67
CA LEU A 284 -21.17 9.47 -37.59
C LEU A 284 -20.50 9.12 -36.25
N GLY A 285 -19.56 9.98 -35.85
CA GLY A 285 -19.48 10.31 -34.44
C GLY A 285 -20.70 11.16 -34.08
N GLY A 286 -21.25 10.95 -32.88
CA GLY A 286 -22.15 11.90 -32.24
C GLY A 286 -23.52 11.36 -31.86
N ALA A 287 -23.71 11.27 -30.55
CA ALA A 287 -24.97 11.39 -29.81
C ALA A 287 -26.01 10.24 -29.88
N GLY A 288 -26.57 9.93 -28.70
CA GLY A 288 -27.97 9.53 -28.61
C GLY A 288 -28.24 8.24 -27.85
N SER A 289 -28.62 8.41 -26.59
CA SER A 289 -29.33 7.46 -25.72
C SER A 289 -30.67 6.93 -26.30
N VAL A 290 -31.31 6.03 -25.53
CA VAL A 290 -32.69 5.49 -25.65
C VAL A 290 -32.78 4.31 -26.63
N GLY A 291 -33.39 3.16 -26.38
CA GLY A 291 -34.26 2.63 -25.32
C GLY A 291 -34.99 1.40 -25.92
N GLN A 292 -35.39 0.46 -25.07
CA GLN A 292 -36.42 -0.56 -25.27
C GLN A 292 -36.27 -1.70 -26.32
N THR A 293 -36.26 -2.92 -25.76
CA THR A 293 -37.22 -4.04 -25.95
C THR A 293 -37.68 -4.49 -27.34
N VAL A 294 -37.77 -5.82 -27.45
CA VAL A 294 -38.69 -6.67 -28.25
C VAL A 294 -37.98 -7.54 -29.29
N SER A 295 -37.90 -8.83 -28.93
CA SER A 295 -38.19 -10.03 -29.70
C SER A 295 -38.27 -9.94 -31.22
N ILE A 296 -37.67 -10.92 -31.91
CA ILE A 296 -38.42 -11.78 -32.85
C ILE A 296 -37.58 -13.04 -33.16
N ILE A 297 -38.28 -14.15 -32.97
CA ILE A 297 -37.97 -15.54 -33.33
C ILE A 297 -38.15 -15.71 -34.85
N GLN A 298 -37.57 -16.78 -35.41
CA GLN A 298 -37.74 -17.31 -36.76
C GLN A 298 -36.87 -16.71 -37.87
N LEU A 299 -35.75 -17.38 -38.12
CA LEU A 299 -35.61 -18.10 -39.39
C LEU A 299 -34.98 -19.47 -39.13
N ALA A 300 -35.72 -20.48 -39.56
CA ALA A 300 -35.60 -21.86 -39.16
C ALA A 300 -34.82 -22.69 -40.19
N LYS A 301 -34.48 -23.91 -39.76
CA LYS A 301 -34.29 -25.13 -40.56
C LYS A 301 -33.00 -25.22 -41.36
N LEU A 302 -32.10 -26.10 -40.91
CA LEU A 302 -31.61 -27.25 -41.69
C LEU A 302 -30.73 -28.16 -40.81
N SER A 303 -31.35 -29.18 -40.20
CA SER A 303 -30.82 -30.55 -40.04
C SER A 303 -31.85 -31.33 -39.22
N GLY A 304 -32.65 -32.13 -39.91
CA GLY A 304 -33.77 -32.86 -39.33
C GLY A 304 -33.35 -34.16 -38.64
N PHE A 305 -34.17 -34.60 -37.69
CA PHE A 305 -34.89 -35.89 -37.70
C PHE A 305 -36.12 -35.79 -36.75
N PRO A 306 -37.20 -36.58 -36.92
CA PRO A 306 -38.56 -36.22 -36.49
C PRO A 306 -39.20 -37.12 -35.41
N ARG A 307 -40.26 -36.56 -34.78
CA ARG A 307 -41.41 -37.16 -34.05
C ARG A 307 -41.09 -37.81 -32.68
N ILE A 308 -41.88 -37.58 -31.62
CA ILE A 308 -43.24 -38.12 -31.38
C ILE A 308 -43.95 -37.27 -30.27
N ILE A 309 -45.10 -36.63 -30.56
CA ILE A 309 -46.50 -36.88 -30.08
C ILE A 309 -46.78 -36.38 -28.63
N THR A 310 -47.44 -35.21 -28.47
CA THR A 310 -48.83 -34.94 -27.98
C THR A 310 -49.19 -35.58 -26.62
N THR A 311 -49.82 -34.96 -25.62
CA THR A 311 -50.96 -34.02 -25.52
C THR A 311 -51.03 -33.49 -24.08
N ALA A 312 -51.40 -32.23 -23.88
CA ALA A 312 -51.89 -31.73 -22.59
C ALA A 312 -53.42 -31.88 -22.50
N SER A 313 -53.94 -32.11 -21.28
CA SER A 313 -55.35 -31.90 -20.91
C SER A 313 -55.41 -31.07 -19.63
N PRO A 314 -56.23 -30.00 -19.56
CA PRO A 314 -56.30 -29.09 -18.41
C PRO A 314 -57.57 -29.34 -17.57
N LYS A 315 -57.42 -29.60 -16.27
CA LYS A 315 -58.51 -29.41 -15.29
C LYS A 315 -57.94 -29.02 -13.92
N ASN A 316 -57.99 -27.73 -13.65
CA ASN A 316 -58.51 -27.09 -12.42
C ASN A 316 -57.75 -25.79 -12.15
N ALA A 317 -58.33 -24.71 -12.65
CA ALA A 317 -58.09 -23.37 -12.15
C ALA A 317 -58.71 -23.24 -10.75
N GLY A 318 -57.94 -22.72 -9.80
CA GLY A 318 -58.41 -22.37 -8.48
C GLY A 318 -57.31 -21.75 -7.63
N VAL A 319 -57.39 -20.44 -7.44
CA VAL A 319 -56.60 -19.56 -6.56
C VAL A 319 -55.27 -19.07 -7.14
N VAL A 320 -55.35 -17.93 -7.83
CA VAL A 320 -54.23 -16.99 -8.04
C VAL A 320 -54.25 -15.99 -6.89
N ALA A 321 -53.22 -16.00 -6.05
CA ALA A 321 -52.79 -14.84 -5.27
C ALA A 321 -51.25 -14.88 -5.15
N SER A 322 -50.61 -14.00 -5.92
CA SER A 322 -49.27 -13.42 -5.75
C SER A 322 -48.19 -14.26 -5.06
N LEU A 323 -47.28 -14.85 -5.84
CA LEU A 323 -45.90 -15.08 -5.41
C LEU A 323 -44.95 -14.54 -6.48
N ASP A 324 -44.08 -13.64 -6.03
CA ASP A 324 -43.01 -12.99 -6.77
C ASP A 324 -41.93 -14.02 -7.17
N PRO A 325 -41.52 -14.11 -8.45
CA PRO A 325 -40.49 -15.04 -8.92
C PRO A 325 -39.10 -14.82 -8.32
N THR A 326 -38.87 -13.74 -7.56
CA THR A 326 -37.58 -13.50 -6.89
C THR A 326 -37.40 -14.32 -5.59
N ALA A 327 -38.44 -14.92 -5.02
CA ALA A 327 -38.35 -15.61 -3.73
C ALA A 327 -37.93 -17.11 -3.79
N ILE A 328 -37.80 -17.72 -4.97
CA ILE A 328 -37.43 -19.15 -5.12
C ILE A 328 -35.97 -19.34 -5.54
N LEU A 329 -35.29 -18.29 -6.04
CA LEU A 329 -33.87 -18.38 -6.37
C LEU A 329 -32.94 -18.23 -5.15
N ASP A 330 -33.35 -17.48 -4.11
CA ASP A 330 -32.49 -17.23 -2.94
C ASP A 330 -32.47 -18.36 -1.91
N ARG A 331 -33.44 -19.29 -1.94
CA ARG A 331 -33.50 -20.40 -0.96
C ARG A 331 -32.67 -21.64 -1.33
N ASN A 332 -32.12 -21.71 -2.54
CA ASN A 332 -31.29 -22.86 -2.95
C ASN A 332 -29.80 -22.55 -3.11
N LEU A 333 -29.39 -21.28 -2.99
CA LEU A 333 -27.97 -20.90 -3.01
C LEU A 333 -27.27 -21.17 -1.67
N SER A 334 -27.97 -21.00 -0.54
CA SER A 334 -27.41 -21.24 0.81
C SER A 334 -27.27 -22.72 1.21
N ALA A 335 -28.05 -23.61 0.59
CA ALA A 335 -27.97 -25.06 0.86
C ALA A 335 -26.82 -25.76 0.10
N LEU A 336 -26.37 -25.19 -1.02
CA LEU A 336 -25.27 -25.72 -1.82
C LEU A 336 -23.90 -25.34 -1.24
N GLU A 337 -23.78 -24.14 -0.65
CA GLU A 337 -22.53 -23.67 -0.03
C GLU A 337 -22.19 -24.43 1.27
N LEU A 338 -23.20 -24.82 2.05
CA LEU A 338 -22.99 -25.59 3.29
C LEU A 338 -22.58 -27.06 3.03
N SER A 339 -22.94 -27.62 1.87
CA SER A 339 -22.59 -29.01 1.51
C SER A 339 -21.13 -29.18 1.08
N ALA A 340 -20.52 -28.13 0.50
CA ALA A 340 -19.17 -28.16 -0.05
C ALA A 340 -18.09 -28.04 1.05
N GLU A 341 -18.40 -27.41 2.17
CA GLU A 341 -17.48 -27.28 3.32
C GLU A 341 -17.48 -28.54 4.20
N ILE A 342 -18.65 -29.18 4.38
CA ILE A 342 -18.75 -30.45 5.11
C ILE A 342 -18.06 -31.59 4.34
N ALA A 343 -18.16 -31.60 3.00
CA ALA A 343 -17.45 -32.57 2.16
C ALA A 343 -15.92 -32.44 2.26
N LYS A 344 -15.39 -31.21 2.30
CA LYS A 344 -13.94 -30.95 2.45
C LYS A 344 -13.37 -31.39 3.80
N ILE A 345 -14.17 -31.30 4.87
CA ILE A 345 -13.77 -31.76 6.21
C ILE A 345 -13.82 -33.29 6.31
N ILE A 346 -14.78 -33.94 5.65
CA ILE A 346 -14.87 -35.41 5.56
C ILE A 346 -13.71 -35.98 4.73
N ASP A 347 -13.35 -35.34 3.62
CA ASP A 347 -12.22 -35.76 2.77
C ASP A 347 -10.87 -35.57 3.47
N ALA A 348 -10.69 -34.47 4.22
CA ALA A 348 -9.48 -34.26 5.03
C ALA A 348 -9.35 -35.26 6.21
N ALA A 349 -10.48 -35.76 6.73
CA ALA A 349 -10.48 -36.76 7.79
C ALA A 349 -10.20 -38.19 7.27
N LEU A 350 -10.49 -38.47 6.00
CA LEU A 350 -10.20 -39.74 5.35
C LEU A 350 -8.72 -39.86 4.90
N GLU A 351 -8.00 -38.74 4.73
CA GLU A 351 -6.57 -38.74 4.35
C GLU A 351 -5.59 -39.02 5.50
N ILE A 352 -6.02 -38.97 6.78
CA ILE A 352 -5.16 -39.25 7.94
C ILE A 352 -5.04 -40.77 8.23
N VAL A 353 -5.87 -41.61 7.62
CA VAL A 353 -5.80 -43.07 7.76
C VAL A 353 -5.05 -43.66 6.56
N ALA A 354 -3.74 -43.84 6.69
CA ALA A 354 -2.99 -44.68 5.76
C ALA A 354 -3.50 -46.14 5.81
N PRO A 355 -3.45 -46.88 4.69
CA PRO A 355 -4.04 -48.21 4.59
C PRO A 355 -3.22 -49.24 5.37
N GLY A 356 -3.72 -49.71 6.52
CA GLY A 356 -3.19 -50.91 7.18
C GLY A 356 -3.15 -50.95 8.71
N GLY A 357 -3.57 -49.92 9.45
CA GLY A 357 -3.54 -49.95 10.92
C GLY A 357 -4.81 -50.51 11.56
N THR A 358 -4.77 -51.73 12.11
CA THR A 358 -5.84 -52.26 12.97
C THR A 358 -5.87 -51.53 14.31
N VAL A 359 -7.03 -50.94 14.63
CA VAL A 359 -7.32 -50.32 15.94
C VAL A 359 -7.62 -51.43 16.94
N THR A 360 -6.63 -51.91 17.68
CA THR A 360 -6.83 -52.72 18.89
C THR A 360 -5.54 -52.80 19.70
N SER A 361 -5.24 -51.75 20.48
CA SER A 361 -4.46 -51.80 21.74
C SER A 361 -4.01 -50.41 22.17
N LEU A 362 -4.90 -49.60 22.75
CA LEU A 362 -4.50 -48.42 23.54
C LEU A 362 -5.60 -48.06 24.56
N LEU A 363 -6.17 -49.08 25.19
CA LEU A 363 -7.02 -48.94 26.37
C LEU A 363 -6.49 -49.87 27.48
N THR A 364 -5.47 -49.42 28.21
CA THR A 364 -5.32 -49.79 29.62
C THR A 364 -4.80 -48.58 30.41
N PRO A 365 -5.36 -48.29 31.61
CA PRO A 365 -5.00 -47.13 32.41
C PRO A 365 -3.97 -47.53 33.48
N ASP A 366 -2.67 -47.43 33.19
CA ASP A 366 -1.67 -47.26 34.25
C ASP A 366 -0.29 -46.87 33.69
N ALA A 367 0.01 -45.57 33.74
CA ALA A 367 1.38 -45.04 33.77
C ALA A 367 1.34 -43.56 34.17
N SER A 368 1.52 -43.31 35.46
CA SER A 368 1.76 -41.97 36.01
C SER A 368 3.13 -41.43 35.54
N LEU A 369 3.14 -40.34 34.77
CA LEU A 369 4.34 -39.55 34.51
C LEU A 369 4.06 -38.07 34.82
N LYS A 370 4.70 -37.58 35.89
CA LYS A 370 4.67 -36.18 36.34
C LYS A 370 5.45 -35.31 35.36
N ILE A 371 4.79 -34.39 34.65
CA ILE A 371 5.41 -33.24 34.00
C ILE A 371 4.54 -32.00 34.27
N THR A 372 5.16 -30.98 34.87
CA THR A 372 4.60 -29.66 35.18
C THR A 372 4.61 -28.77 33.94
N GLY A 373 3.45 -28.17 33.62
CA GLY A 373 3.38 -26.99 32.77
C GLY A 373 2.35 -27.09 31.64
N ASN A 374 1.39 -26.16 31.69
CA ASN A 374 0.48 -25.77 30.60
C ASN A 374 -0.87 -26.53 30.47
N ARG A 375 -1.87 -26.03 31.22
CA ARG A 375 -3.28 -26.49 31.19
C ARG A 375 -3.99 -26.34 29.82
N ARG A 376 -3.43 -25.61 28.85
CA ARG A 376 -4.04 -25.43 27.51
C ARG A 376 -3.88 -26.65 26.59
N ILE A 377 -2.85 -27.48 26.79
CA ILE A 377 -2.61 -28.67 25.94
C ILE A 377 -3.60 -29.79 26.27
N PHE A 378 -4.05 -29.90 27.53
CA PHE A 378 -5.07 -30.87 27.92
C PHE A 378 -6.48 -30.51 27.44
N GLN A 379 -6.81 -29.23 27.24
CA GLN A 379 -8.09 -28.84 26.65
C GLN A 379 -8.16 -29.22 25.16
N VAL A 380 -7.05 -29.08 24.43
CA VAL A 380 -7.00 -29.45 23.00
C VAL A 380 -6.95 -30.97 22.81
N LEU A 381 -6.20 -31.71 23.64
CA LEU A 381 -6.15 -33.17 23.55
C LEU A 381 -7.41 -33.86 24.09
N GLY A 382 -8.07 -33.29 25.11
CA GLY A 382 -9.38 -33.77 25.58
C GLY A 382 -10.49 -33.59 24.53
N LEU A 383 -10.39 -32.55 23.69
CA LEU A 383 -11.34 -32.29 22.59
C LEU A 383 -11.19 -33.29 21.43
N VAL A 384 -9.99 -33.82 21.18
CA VAL A 384 -9.77 -34.85 20.15
C VAL A 384 -10.36 -36.19 20.58
N SER A 385 -10.29 -36.54 21.86
CA SER A 385 -10.93 -37.76 22.39
C SER A 385 -12.46 -37.65 22.46
N ILE A 386 -13.03 -36.46 22.68
CA ILE A 386 -14.49 -36.24 22.64
C ILE A 386 -15.00 -36.20 21.19
N ALA A 387 -14.21 -35.69 20.23
CA ALA A 387 -14.55 -35.70 18.81
C ALA A 387 -14.64 -37.13 18.22
N SER A 388 -13.92 -38.10 18.80
CA SER A 388 -14.08 -39.51 18.45
C SER A 388 -15.31 -40.17 19.09
N ALA A 389 -15.83 -39.64 20.21
CA ALA A 389 -17.06 -40.11 20.84
C ALA A 389 -18.34 -39.46 20.25
N ALA A 390 -18.23 -38.34 19.55
CA ALA A 390 -19.37 -37.60 19.00
C ALA A 390 -19.97 -38.19 17.71
N ARG A 391 -19.60 -39.42 17.31
CA ARG A 391 -20.30 -40.16 16.23
C ARG A 391 -21.73 -40.61 16.58
N VAL A 392 -22.26 -40.26 17.76
CA VAL A 392 -23.55 -40.80 18.23
C VAL A 392 -24.61 -39.74 18.59
N VAL A 393 -24.35 -38.42 18.55
CA VAL A 393 -25.41 -37.44 18.89
C VAL A 393 -25.45 -36.24 17.94
N PRO A 394 -26.57 -35.97 17.23
CA PRO A 394 -26.69 -34.93 16.18
C PRO A 394 -26.48 -33.47 16.63
N ASN A 395 -26.35 -33.19 17.92
CA ASN A 395 -26.31 -31.81 18.46
C ASN A 395 -24.90 -31.27 18.75
N GLY A 396 -23.83 -32.01 18.44
CA GLY A 396 -22.45 -31.65 18.82
C GLY A 396 -21.78 -30.57 17.96
N LEU A 397 -22.06 -30.52 16.66
CA LEU A 397 -21.39 -29.59 15.73
C LEU A 397 -21.78 -28.12 15.97
N ALA A 398 -23.05 -27.87 16.29
CA ALA A 398 -23.56 -26.54 16.64
C ALA A 398 -22.88 -25.99 17.90
N GLY A 399 -22.61 -26.84 18.90
CA GLY A 399 -21.92 -26.45 20.13
C GLY A 399 -20.44 -26.09 19.95
N ILE A 400 -19.76 -26.66 18.94
CA ILE A 400 -18.34 -26.36 18.64
C ILE A 400 -18.23 -25.05 17.85
N VAL A 401 -19.10 -24.81 16.88
CA VAL A 401 -19.19 -23.52 16.17
C VAL A 401 -19.58 -22.41 17.13
N ASP A 402 -20.53 -22.65 18.05
CA ASP A 402 -20.85 -21.72 19.13
C ASP A 402 -19.71 -21.54 20.13
N GLY A 403 -18.84 -22.56 20.31
CA GLY A 403 -17.65 -22.48 21.15
C GLY A 403 -16.53 -21.62 20.53
N LEU A 404 -16.30 -21.74 19.23
CA LEU A 404 -15.34 -20.92 18.48
C LEU A 404 -15.82 -19.47 18.34
N LYS A 405 -17.12 -19.27 18.04
CA LYS A 405 -17.74 -17.94 18.11
C LYS A 405 -17.62 -17.34 19.51
N ARG A 406 -17.79 -18.14 20.57
CA ARG A 406 -17.57 -17.68 21.96
C ARG A 406 -16.12 -17.34 22.28
N ILE A 407 -15.12 -17.98 21.65
CA ILE A 407 -13.70 -17.64 21.85
C ILE A 407 -13.33 -16.36 21.11
N GLU A 408 -13.81 -16.17 19.88
CA GLU A 408 -13.63 -14.93 19.12
C GLU A 408 -14.40 -13.76 19.77
N GLN A 409 -15.62 -14.02 20.26
CA GLN A 409 -16.39 -13.10 21.11
C GLN A 409 -15.77 -12.92 22.50
N SER A 410 -14.96 -13.86 23.02
CA SER A 410 -14.32 -13.69 24.35
C SER A 410 -13.21 -12.64 24.37
N ASN A 411 -12.73 -12.21 23.20
CA ASN A 411 -11.82 -11.06 23.04
C ASN A 411 -12.57 -9.75 22.75
N LEU A 412 -13.90 -9.78 22.66
CA LEU A 412 -14.77 -8.66 22.34
C LEU A 412 -15.71 -8.42 23.54
N THR A 413 -15.53 -7.31 24.26
CA THR A 413 -16.45 -6.97 25.36
C THR A 413 -17.04 -5.59 25.15
N SER A 414 -18.37 -5.49 25.28
CA SER A 414 -19.25 -4.32 25.09
C SER A 414 -19.26 -3.69 23.70
N GLU A 415 -20.46 -3.32 23.25
CA GLU A 415 -20.72 -2.51 22.05
C GLU A 415 -20.04 -1.14 22.20
N ALA A 416 -19.19 -0.77 21.25
CA ALA A 416 -18.66 0.58 21.11
C ALA A 416 -19.14 1.16 19.77
N CYS A 417 -19.02 2.47 19.58
CA CYS A 417 -19.37 3.13 18.32
C CYS A 417 -18.17 3.81 17.66
N SER A 418 -18.22 3.88 16.32
CA SER A 418 -17.24 4.57 15.48
C SER A 418 -17.89 5.29 14.31
N VAL A 419 -17.17 6.27 13.73
CA VAL A 419 -17.49 6.84 12.42
C VAL A 419 -16.74 6.06 11.35
N PHE A 420 -17.49 5.36 10.50
CA PHE A 420 -16.96 4.59 9.38
C PHE A 420 -17.10 5.35 8.06
N LEU A 421 -16.05 5.30 7.26
CA LEU A 421 -16.12 5.46 5.82
C LEU A 421 -16.29 4.07 5.21
N THR A 422 -17.46 3.75 4.69
CA THR A 422 -17.81 2.36 4.30
C THR A 422 -17.26 1.92 2.95
N LYS A 423 -16.93 2.89 2.09
CA LYS A 423 -16.33 2.68 0.76
C LYS A 423 -15.61 3.93 0.32
N LYS A 424 -14.73 3.81 -0.68
CA LYS A 424 -14.05 4.96 -1.30
C LYS A 424 -15.09 5.96 -1.82
N PHE A 425 -14.92 7.23 -1.47
CA PHE A 425 -15.88 8.31 -1.78
C PHE A 425 -17.29 8.12 -1.17
N GLY A 426 -17.48 7.17 -0.26
CA GLY A 426 -18.74 6.93 0.42
C GLY A 426 -19.03 7.98 1.49
N ASP A 427 -20.23 7.93 2.06
CA ASP A 427 -20.59 8.75 3.21
C ASP A 427 -19.98 8.21 4.51
N PHE A 428 -19.75 9.12 5.45
CA PHE A 428 -19.49 8.75 6.83
C PHE A 428 -20.78 8.28 7.50
N VAL A 429 -20.70 7.17 8.22
CA VAL A 429 -21.81 6.60 8.98
C VAL A 429 -21.35 6.26 10.39
N VAL A 430 -22.21 6.47 11.38
CA VAL A 430 -21.96 5.95 12.73
C VAL A 430 -22.43 4.50 12.78
N GLY A 431 -21.64 3.63 13.36
CA GLY A 431 -21.98 2.21 13.51
C GLY A 431 -21.27 1.56 14.67
N GLU A 432 -21.68 0.33 14.97
CA GLU A 432 -21.06 -0.51 15.98
C GLU A 432 -19.62 -0.85 15.62
N ALA A 433 -18.76 -0.87 16.64
CA ALA A 433 -17.35 -1.15 16.56
C ALA A 433 -16.91 -2.03 17.72
N VAL A 434 -15.78 -2.69 17.52
CA VAL A 434 -15.18 -3.58 18.51
C VAL A 434 -14.33 -2.80 19.50
N LYS A 435 -14.44 -3.11 20.79
CA LYS A 435 -13.46 -2.67 21.79
C LYS A 435 -12.24 -3.59 21.74
N TYR A 436 -11.11 -3.05 21.27
CA TYR A 436 -9.86 -3.80 21.12
C TYR A 436 -9.22 -4.17 22.47
N LYS A 437 -8.35 -5.18 22.44
CA LYS A 437 -7.48 -5.56 23.57
C LYS A 437 -6.03 -5.16 23.26
N PRO A 438 -5.33 -4.45 24.17
CA PRO A 438 -3.97 -4.00 23.90
C PRO A 438 -2.98 -5.16 23.92
N GLY A 439 -2.16 -5.27 22.87
CA GLY A 439 -1.04 -6.19 22.79
C GLY A 439 0.20 -5.70 23.54
N PRO A 440 1.32 -6.44 23.52
CA PRO A 440 2.58 -5.98 24.10
C PRO A 440 3.02 -4.62 23.54
N GLY A 441 3.38 -3.68 24.42
CA GLY A 441 3.78 -2.32 24.03
C GLY A 441 2.64 -1.39 23.61
N GLU A 442 1.39 -1.84 23.69
CA GLU A 442 0.20 -1.05 23.37
C GLU A 442 -0.59 -0.66 24.62
N ILE A 443 -1.36 0.41 24.51
CA ILE A 443 -2.38 0.80 25.48
C ILE A 443 -3.71 0.96 24.76
N LEU A 444 -4.81 0.69 25.47
CA LEU A 444 -6.16 1.02 25.02
C LEU A 444 -6.55 2.37 25.61
N ILE A 445 -6.93 3.31 24.75
CA ILE A 445 -7.38 4.64 25.13
C ILE A 445 -8.90 4.68 25.01
N LYS A 446 -9.58 5.06 26.09
CA LYS A 446 -10.96 5.55 26.04
C LYS A 446 -10.93 6.97 25.49
N VAL A 447 -11.27 7.12 24.22
CA VAL A 447 -11.14 8.38 23.48
C VAL A 447 -12.22 9.35 23.98
N GLN A 448 -11.80 10.40 24.68
CA GLN A 448 -12.70 11.42 25.21
C GLN A 448 -12.86 12.59 24.24
N ALA A 449 -11.81 12.91 23.48
CA ALA A 449 -11.79 14.02 22.53
C ALA A 449 -11.05 13.62 21.24
N ALA A 450 -11.66 13.92 20.09
CA ALA A 450 -11.05 13.73 18.78
C ALA A 450 -11.14 15.03 17.98
N ALA A 451 -9.99 15.61 17.61
CA ALA A 451 -9.95 16.85 16.85
C ALA A 451 -10.01 16.60 15.34
N LEU A 452 -10.64 17.52 14.62
CA LEU A 452 -10.83 17.40 13.17
C LEU A 452 -9.72 18.12 12.41
N ASN A 453 -9.27 17.51 11.31
CA ASN A 453 -8.26 18.02 10.40
C ASN A 453 -8.80 18.13 8.97
N PRO A 454 -8.27 19.07 8.16
CA PRO A 454 -8.63 19.12 6.74
C PRO A 454 -8.35 17.81 6.01
N VAL A 455 -7.35 17.03 6.44
CA VAL A 455 -7.06 15.72 5.85
C VAL A 455 -8.24 14.75 5.97
N ASP A 456 -9.03 14.82 7.05
CA ASP A 456 -10.09 13.84 7.32
C ASP A 456 -11.22 13.92 6.29
N TRP A 457 -11.70 15.13 5.94
CA TRP A 457 -12.69 15.29 4.87
C TRP A 457 -12.06 15.10 3.47
N LYS A 458 -10.77 15.43 3.31
CA LYS A 458 -10.04 15.23 2.05
C LYS A 458 -9.86 13.76 1.70
N VAL A 459 -9.69 12.89 2.69
CA VAL A 459 -9.67 11.43 2.50
C VAL A 459 -10.96 10.96 1.84
N GLN A 460 -12.11 11.39 2.35
CA GLN A 460 -13.41 11.07 1.78
C GLN A 460 -13.56 11.64 0.35
N LYS A 461 -13.28 12.93 0.17
CA LYS A 461 -13.53 13.64 -1.09
C LYS A 461 -12.60 13.21 -2.23
N TYR A 462 -11.32 13.00 -1.94
CA TYR A 462 -10.29 12.72 -2.94
C TYR A 462 -9.85 11.25 -2.97
N GLY A 463 -10.31 10.42 -2.02
CA GLY A 463 -10.01 8.98 -2.01
C GLY A 463 -8.52 8.70 -1.83
N VAL A 464 -7.86 9.46 -0.96
CA VAL A 464 -6.42 9.41 -0.64
C VAL A 464 -6.20 8.78 0.73
N PHE A 465 -4.98 8.31 1.00
CA PHE A 465 -4.52 7.69 2.26
C PHE A 465 -5.21 6.40 2.71
N VAL A 466 -6.43 6.09 2.26
CA VAL A 466 -7.18 4.89 2.62
C VAL A 466 -7.31 3.91 1.44
N ASP A 467 -6.90 2.66 1.65
CA ASP A 467 -6.89 1.60 0.63
C ASP A 467 -7.72 0.36 1.00
N ALA A 468 -8.32 0.33 2.20
CA ALA A 468 -9.21 -0.72 2.68
C ALA A 468 -10.47 -0.11 3.35
N TYR A 469 -11.61 -0.78 3.22
CA TYR A 469 -12.90 -0.33 3.74
C TYR A 469 -13.67 -1.51 4.36
N PRO A 470 -14.52 -1.29 5.39
CA PRO A 470 -14.80 0.00 6.03
C PRO A 470 -13.59 0.54 6.81
N ALA A 471 -13.38 1.86 6.76
CA ALA A 471 -12.27 2.54 7.41
C ALA A 471 -12.77 3.46 8.53
N ILE A 472 -12.02 3.53 9.64
CA ILE A 472 -12.21 4.53 10.69
C ILE A 472 -11.13 5.61 10.49
N LEU A 473 -11.52 6.88 10.51
CA LEU A 473 -10.61 8.02 10.39
C LEU A 473 -10.39 8.70 11.75
N GLY A 474 -9.79 9.89 11.73
CA GLY A 474 -9.43 10.64 12.92
C GLY A 474 -7.99 10.36 13.31
N THR A 475 -7.16 11.37 13.21
CA THR A 475 -5.72 11.29 13.48
C THR A 475 -5.32 12.06 14.74
N ASP A 476 -6.22 12.86 15.30
CA ASP A 476 -6.00 13.61 16.53
C ASP A 476 -6.91 13.03 17.61
N LEU A 477 -6.34 12.37 18.63
CA LEU A 477 -7.11 11.78 19.72
C LEU A 477 -6.45 11.98 21.08
N ALA A 478 -7.30 12.23 22.08
CA ALA A 478 -6.91 12.35 23.47
C ALA A 478 -7.97 11.70 24.35
N GLY A 479 -7.55 11.16 25.49
CA GLY A 479 -8.44 10.42 26.35
C GLY A 479 -7.75 9.87 27.58
N GLU A 480 -8.34 8.82 28.13
CA GLU A 480 -7.87 8.14 29.32
C GLU A 480 -7.39 6.74 28.97
N VAL A 481 -6.28 6.30 29.54
CA VAL A 481 -5.84 4.91 29.44
C VAL A 481 -6.88 4.02 30.13
N GLU A 482 -7.49 3.12 29.37
CA GLU A 482 -8.51 2.20 29.84
C GLU A 482 -7.91 0.85 30.26
N GLU A 483 -6.89 0.39 29.52
CA GLU A 483 -6.17 -0.87 29.72
C GLU A 483 -4.74 -0.75 29.16
N VAL A 484 -3.79 -1.44 29.77
CA VAL A 484 -2.38 -1.47 29.32
C VAL A 484 -1.99 -2.88 28.90
N GLY A 485 -1.23 -2.98 27.82
CA GLY A 485 -0.71 -4.24 27.31
C GLY A 485 0.49 -4.76 28.11
N ASN A 486 0.84 -6.02 27.86
CA ASN A 486 1.95 -6.66 28.57
C ASN A 486 3.27 -5.91 28.34
N GLY A 487 4.03 -5.64 29.42
CA GLY A 487 5.33 -4.99 29.37
C GLY A 487 5.31 -3.46 29.40
N VAL A 488 4.16 -2.82 29.26
CA VAL A 488 4.00 -1.36 29.45
C VAL A 488 4.04 -1.03 30.94
N LYS A 489 4.90 -0.09 31.35
CA LYS A 489 5.10 0.28 32.77
C LYS A 489 4.97 1.77 33.04
N GLU A 490 5.13 2.59 32.01
CA GLU A 490 5.13 4.04 32.02
C GLU A 490 3.70 4.62 32.06
N PHE A 491 2.69 3.82 31.69
CA PHE A 491 1.28 4.16 31.74
C PHE A 491 0.50 3.22 32.65
N GLN A 492 -0.57 3.74 33.23
CA GLN A 492 -1.56 2.96 33.99
C GLN A 492 -2.98 3.40 33.65
N LYS A 493 -3.97 2.55 33.95
CA LYS A 493 -5.39 2.92 33.81
C LYS A 493 -5.66 4.24 34.55
N GLY A 494 -6.40 5.15 33.92
CA GLY A 494 -6.69 6.48 34.47
C GLY A 494 -5.75 7.59 34.00
N ASP A 495 -4.61 7.26 33.40
CA ASP A 495 -3.70 8.28 32.88
C ASP A 495 -4.37 9.03 31.71
N ARG A 496 -4.34 10.36 31.74
CA ARG A 496 -4.81 11.20 30.63
C ARG A 496 -3.71 11.30 29.59
N VAL A 497 -4.00 10.97 28.34
CA VAL A 497 -3.01 10.81 27.28
C VAL A 497 -3.46 11.41 25.95
N VAL A 498 -2.49 11.80 25.14
CA VAL A 498 -2.65 12.32 23.78
C VAL A 498 -1.72 11.59 22.81
N THR A 499 -2.19 11.32 21.60
CA THR A 499 -1.39 10.69 20.53
C THR A 499 -1.97 10.97 19.15
N GLN A 500 -1.20 10.62 18.11
CA GLN A 500 -1.65 10.68 16.72
C GLN A 500 -2.15 9.31 16.25
N GLY A 501 -3.38 9.26 15.77
CA GLY A 501 -3.96 8.08 15.12
C GLY A 501 -3.36 7.78 13.74
N GLN A 502 -3.72 6.63 13.16
CA GLN A 502 -3.15 6.10 11.93
C GLN A 502 -4.20 5.82 10.85
N PHE A 503 -3.88 6.14 9.59
CA PHE A 503 -4.66 5.70 8.44
C PHE A 503 -4.41 4.20 8.16
N ASN A 504 -5.41 3.51 7.60
CA ASN A 504 -5.40 2.05 7.35
C ASN A 504 -5.16 1.16 8.58
N ALA A 505 -5.39 1.71 9.77
CA ALA A 505 -5.35 0.97 11.03
C ALA A 505 -6.57 1.37 11.86
N ASN A 506 -7.71 0.71 11.60
CA ASN A 506 -8.99 1.03 12.26
C ASN A 506 -8.87 0.97 13.78
N ASP A 507 -8.06 0.05 14.31
CA ASP A 507 -7.79 -0.09 15.73
C ASP A 507 -7.02 1.09 16.34
N LYS A 508 -6.41 1.95 15.53
CA LYS A 508 -5.57 3.08 15.95
C LYS A 508 -6.06 4.42 15.41
N ALA A 509 -7.34 4.52 15.06
CA ALA A 509 -7.98 5.73 14.57
C ALA A 509 -8.78 6.46 15.68
N GLY A 510 -9.03 7.76 15.53
CA GLY A 510 -9.57 8.62 16.59
C GLY A 510 -11.09 8.83 16.58
N PHE A 511 -11.78 8.64 15.46
CA PHE A 511 -13.23 8.83 15.36
C PHE A 511 -14.00 7.60 15.85
N GLN A 512 -13.70 7.18 17.07
CA GLN A 512 -14.29 6.04 17.75
C GLN A 512 -14.16 6.18 19.26
N GLN A 513 -14.93 5.40 20.02
CA GLN A 513 -14.92 5.46 21.48
C GLN A 513 -13.66 4.85 22.12
N TYR A 514 -13.02 3.88 21.46
CA TYR A 514 -11.81 3.24 21.97
C TYR A 514 -10.80 3.04 20.86
N ALA A 515 -9.53 3.36 21.12
CA ALA A 515 -8.45 3.18 20.16
C ALA A 515 -7.19 2.64 20.85
N LEU A 516 -6.49 1.74 20.17
CA LEU A 516 -5.14 1.33 20.55
C LEU A 516 -4.13 2.43 20.20
N ALA A 517 -3.06 2.50 20.98
CA ALA A 517 -1.89 3.31 20.70
C ALA A 517 -0.61 2.60 21.15
N LEU A 518 0.50 2.87 20.46
CA LEU A 518 1.81 2.40 20.91
C LEU A 518 2.30 3.28 22.05
N ALA A 519 2.70 2.68 23.17
CA ALA A 519 3.18 3.40 24.34
C ALA A 519 4.36 4.34 24.01
N SER A 520 5.22 3.95 23.06
CA SER A 520 6.35 4.77 22.56
C SER A 520 5.94 6.08 21.86
N THR A 521 4.66 6.28 21.58
CA THR A 521 4.16 7.41 20.78
C THR A 521 3.02 8.17 21.45
N VAL A 522 2.88 7.95 22.76
CA VAL A 522 1.85 8.54 23.60
C VAL A 522 2.52 9.49 24.59
N SER A 523 1.87 10.62 24.87
CA SER A 523 2.31 11.55 25.91
C SER A 523 1.23 11.76 26.95
N LYS A 524 1.61 11.95 28.21
CA LYS A 524 0.67 12.30 29.28
C LYS A 524 0.21 13.76 29.14
N ILE A 525 -1.03 14.01 29.54
CA ILE A 525 -1.64 15.33 29.55
C ILE A 525 -1.46 15.93 30.95
N PRO A 526 -0.66 17.01 31.10
CA PRO A 526 -0.43 17.62 32.40
C PRO A 526 -1.69 18.30 32.94
N ALA A 527 -1.73 18.56 34.24
CA ALA A 527 -2.92 19.06 34.95
C ALA A 527 -3.45 20.41 34.39
N ASN A 528 -2.57 21.22 33.81
CA ASN A 528 -2.89 22.54 33.26
C ASN A 528 -3.51 22.51 31.85
N ILE A 529 -3.67 21.33 31.23
CA ILE A 529 -4.23 21.17 29.89
C ILE A 529 -5.46 20.25 29.96
N THR A 530 -6.56 20.67 29.34
CA THR A 530 -7.76 19.84 29.20
C THR A 530 -7.59 18.78 28.10
N VAL A 531 -8.39 17.71 28.14
CA VAL A 531 -8.32 16.65 27.12
C VAL A 531 -8.76 17.16 25.75
N ASP A 532 -9.75 18.06 25.70
CA ASP A 532 -10.17 18.73 24.47
C ASP A 532 -9.02 19.56 23.86
N GLU A 533 -8.34 20.37 24.67
CA GLU A 533 -7.18 21.15 24.23
C GLU A 533 -6.06 20.22 23.74
N ALA A 534 -5.71 19.19 24.52
CA ALA A 534 -4.68 18.24 24.15
C ALA A 534 -4.96 17.56 22.80
N SER A 535 -6.23 17.22 22.51
CA SER A 535 -6.61 16.62 21.23
C SER A 535 -6.25 17.50 20.02
N THR A 536 -6.04 18.81 20.18
CA THR A 536 -5.70 19.71 19.06
C THR A 536 -4.23 19.65 18.64
N LEU A 537 -3.38 18.96 19.40
CA LEU A 537 -1.94 18.89 19.19
C LEU A 537 -1.53 18.03 17.98
N PRO A 538 -1.97 16.75 17.85
CA PRO A 538 -1.13 15.73 17.21
C PRO A 538 -0.71 16.03 15.76
N VAL A 539 -1.63 16.13 14.81
CA VAL A 539 -1.31 16.34 13.39
C VAL A 539 -0.58 17.66 13.16
N ALA A 540 -1.08 18.75 13.72
CA ALA A 540 -0.56 20.09 13.41
C ALA A 540 0.79 20.35 14.09
N LEU A 541 0.99 19.86 15.31
CA LEU A 541 2.27 19.91 15.99
C LEU A 541 3.28 18.99 15.31
N THR A 542 2.91 17.73 15.03
CA THR A 542 3.79 16.79 14.32
C THR A 542 4.23 17.36 12.98
N CYS A 543 3.32 17.97 12.22
CA CYS A 543 3.65 18.61 10.94
C CYS A 543 4.71 19.70 11.11
N SER A 544 4.55 20.60 12.09
CA SER A 544 5.51 21.68 12.32
C SER A 544 6.84 21.17 12.88
N TYR A 545 6.80 20.17 13.77
CA TYR A 545 7.98 19.59 14.40
C TYR A 545 8.84 18.84 13.38
N VAL A 546 8.23 18.03 12.52
CA VAL A 546 8.92 17.37 11.40
C VAL A 546 9.48 18.40 10.43
N ALA A 547 8.69 19.43 10.08
CA ALA A 547 9.14 20.50 9.17
C ALA A 547 10.43 21.15 9.66
N PHE A 548 10.52 21.44 10.96
CA PHE A 548 11.68 22.12 11.53
C PHE A 548 12.87 21.17 11.72
N TYR A 549 12.63 20.00 12.30
CA TYR A 549 13.70 19.23 12.95
C TYR A 549 14.03 17.91 12.27
N ASN A 550 13.23 17.43 11.32
CA ASN A 550 13.65 16.29 10.51
C ASN A 550 14.75 16.72 9.51
N THR A 551 15.60 15.79 9.10
CA THR A 551 16.68 16.05 8.15
C THR A 551 16.17 16.14 6.73
N GLU A 552 16.89 16.84 5.85
CA GLU A 552 16.60 16.82 4.41
C GLU A 552 16.63 15.38 3.87
N PRO A 553 15.71 14.99 2.97
CA PRO A 553 14.70 15.82 2.29
C PRO A 553 13.35 15.92 3.03
N ASN A 554 13.25 15.49 4.29
CA ASN A 554 11.98 15.35 5.02
C ASN A 554 11.66 16.51 5.98
N GLY A 555 12.66 17.35 6.29
CA GLY A 555 12.54 18.56 7.10
C GLY A 555 13.72 19.51 6.89
N LEU A 556 13.70 20.65 7.59
CA LEU A 556 14.68 21.75 7.45
C LEU A 556 16.02 21.47 8.14
N GLY A 557 16.13 20.40 8.92
CA GLY A 557 17.35 19.96 9.58
C GLY A 557 17.80 20.89 10.71
N PHE A 558 16.88 21.60 11.37
CA PHE A 558 17.22 22.32 12.59
C PHE A 558 17.43 21.38 13.77
N GLU A 559 18.18 21.82 14.76
CA GLU A 559 18.38 21.06 15.99
C GLU A 559 17.07 21.08 16.82
N PRO A 560 16.53 19.91 17.20
CA PRO A 560 15.36 19.84 18.07
C PRO A 560 15.60 20.55 19.41
N PRO A 561 14.68 21.40 19.90
CA PRO A 561 14.88 22.23 21.08
C PRO A 561 14.66 21.46 22.41
N VAL A 562 15.03 20.18 22.44
CA VAL A 562 14.82 19.26 23.57
C VAL A 562 15.89 19.40 24.65
N THR A 563 16.97 20.14 24.36
CA THR A 563 18.01 20.51 25.33
C THR A 563 18.05 22.03 25.54
N PRO A 564 18.51 22.51 26.72
CA PRO A 564 18.69 23.94 26.95
C PRO A 564 19.63 24.62 25.94
N GLN A 565 20.63 23.89 25.42
CA GLN A 565 21.60 24.42 24.46
C GLN A 565 21.01 24.59 23.05
N ALA A 566 20.06 23.73 22.67
CA ALA A 566 19.35 23.82 21.39
C ALA A 566 18.28 24.91 21.40
N GLN A 567 17.72 25.25 22.56
CA GLN A 567 16.79 26.36 22.72
C GLN A 567 17.52 27.69 22.49
N GLY A 568 16.90 28.58 21.70
CA GLY A 568 17.53 29.87 21.38
C GLY A 568 18.61 29.83 20.29
N LYS A 569 18.98 28.66 19.77
CA LYS A 569 20.13 28.47 18.85
C LYS A 569 20.08 29.32 17.57
N TYR A 570 18.88 29.73 17.14
CA TYR A 570 18.66 30.47 15.90
C TYR A 570 18.44 31.98 16.11
N ALA A 571 18.90 32.52 17.25
CA ALA A 571 18.88 33.96 17.55
C ALA A 571 19.42 34.81 16.40
N GLY A 572 18.72 35.91 16.11
CA GLY A 572 19.07 36.86 15.03
C GLY A 572 18.77 36.35 13.61
N LYS A 573 18.29 35.11 13.44
CA LYS A 573 17.90 34.60 12.11
C LYS A 573 16.41 34.85 11.87
N PRO A 574 16.03 35.58 10.80
CA PRO A 574 14.64 35.74 10.45
C PRO A 574 14.02 34.42 9.98
N ILE A 575 12.74 34.24 10.25
CA ILE A 575 11.91 33.19 9.64
C ILE A 575 10.57 33.78 9.22
N VAL A 576 10.09 33.38 8.05
CA VAL A 576 8.77 33.76 7.55
C VAL A 576 7.84 32.55 7.61
N ILE A 577 6.69 32.69 8.28
CA ILE A 577 5.65 31.67 8.40
C ILE A 577 4.40 32.16 7.69
N LEU A 578 4.09 31.61 6.52
CA LEU A 578 2.86 31.97 5.79
C LEU A 578 1.67 31.25 6.44
N GLY A 579 0.63 32.00 6.83
CA GLY A 579 -0.58 31.45 7.43
C GLY A 579 -0.54 31.20 8.94
N GLY A 580 0.07 32.09 9.73
CA GLY A 580 0.28 31.89 11.17
C GLY A 580 -0.96 31.62 12.02
N ALA A 581 -2.16 31.96 11.53
CA ALA A 581 -3.42 31.67 12.22
C ALA A 581 -3.94 30.23 12.02
N SER A 582 -3.37 29.46 11.08
CA SER A 582 -3.69 28.04 10.91
C SER A 582 -3.20 27.22 12.11
N SER A 583 -3.75 26.03 12.37
CA SER A 583 -3.25 25.17 13.46
C SER A 583 -1.76 24.88 13.33
N VAL A 584 -1.31 24.55 12.11
CA VAL A 584 0.12 24.33 11.81
C VAL A 584 0.93 25.61 12.04
N GLY A 585 0.48 26.74 11.50
CA GLY A 585 1.16 28.02 11.65
C GLY A 585 1.32 28.45 13.11
N GLN A 586 0.33 28.19 13.96
CA GLN A 586 0.42 28.46 15.39
C GLN A 586 1.51 27.64 16.08
N PHE A 587 1.67 26.35 15.75
CA PHE A 587 2.75 25.53 16.29
C PHE A 587 4.10 25.92 15.69
N ALA A 588 4.17 26.25 14.40
CA ALA A 588 5.37 26.77 13.77
C ALA A 588 5.91 28.03 14.46
N ILE A 589 5.03 28.97 14.82
CA ILE A 589 5.41 30.20 15.54
C ILE A 589 6.01 29.86 16.92
N GLN A 590 5.38 28.94 17.64
CA GLN A 590 5.85 28.52 18.97
C GLN A 590 7.20 27.80 18.89
N LEU A 591 7.37 26.87 17.94
CA LEU A 591 8.63 26.18 17.71
C LEU A 591 9.73 27.14 17.25
N ALA A 592 9.42 28.10 16.36
CA ALA A 592 10.35 29.15 15.98
C ALA A 592 10.81 29.98 17.17
N LYS A 593 9.88 30.35 18.08
CA LYS A 593 10.20 31.08 19.32
C LYS A 593 11.11 30.26 20.23
N ILE A 594 10.79 28.99 20.48
CA ILE A 594 11.60 28.10 21.33
C ILE A 594 13.00 27.92 20.73
N SER A 595 13.09 27.74 19.42
CA SER A 595 14.37 27.65 18.69
C SER A 595 15.12 28.98 18.61
N GLY A 596 14.51 30.10 19.01
CA GLY A 596 15.15 31.42 19.09
C GLY A 596 15.14 32.24 17.80
N PHE A 597 14.38 31.87 16.77
CA PHE A 597 14.32 32.68 15.56
C PHE A 597 13.83 34.09 15.88
N SER A 598 14.42 35.09 15.22
CA SER A 598 14.06 36.49 15.39
C SER A 598 14.56 37.33 14.19
N PRO A 599 13.70 38.12 13.53
CA PRO A 599 12.24 38.20 13.73
C PRO A 599 11.50 36.94 13.26
N ILE A 600 10.37 36.65 13.91
CA ILE A 600 9.37 35.66 13.49
C ILE A 600 8.25 36.43 12.78
N ILE A 601 8.31 36.46 11.46
CA ILE A 601 7.37 37.21 10.62
C ILE A 601 6.30 36.24 10.15
N THR A 602 5.02 36.60 10.25
CA THR A 602 3.94 35.74 9.78
C THR A 602 2.86 36.49 9.02
N THR A 603 2.20 35.82 8.08
CA THR A 603 1.02 36.35 7.42
C THR A 603 -0.26 35.79 8.05
N ALA A 604 -1.22 36.67 8.33
CA ALA A 604 -2.53 36.31 8.85
C ALA A 604 -3.54 37.44 8.62
N SER A 605 -4.80 37.21 9.00
CA SER A 605 -5.74 38.33 9.17
C SER A 605 -5.33 39.14 10.41
N LEU A 606 -5.27 40.47 10.27
CA LEU A 606 -4.77 41.37 11.33
C LEU A 606 -5.60 41.31 12.63
N LYS A 607 -6.87 40.90 12.57
CA LYS A 607 -7.70 40.68 13.77
C LYS A 607 -7.13 39.62 14.73
N HIS A 608 -6.20 38.79 14.27
CA HIS A 608 -5.54 37.76 15.07
C HIS A 608 -4.15 38.18 15.58
N ALA A 609 -3.70 39.41 15.30
CA ALA A 609 -2.33 39.84 15.54
C ALA A 609 -1.88 39.69 17.01
N ASP A 610 -2.66 40.17 17.97
CA ASP A 610 -2.29 40.10 19.40
C ASP A 610 -2.18 38.67 19.91
N PHE A 611 -3.05 37.79 19.42
CA PHE A 611 -2.96 36.37 19.73
C PHE A 611 -1.69 35.75 19.15
N LEU A 612 -1.36 36.02 17.90
CA LEU A 612 -0.13 35.47 17.28
C LEU A 612 1.14 36.02 17.94
N LYS A 613 1.14 37.29 18.37
CA LYS A 613 2.21 37.85 19.21
C LYS A 613 2.36 37.09 20.52
N SER A 614 1.24 36.75 21.17
CA SER A 614 1.27 35.96 22.41
C SER A 614 1.87 34.56 22.24
N LEU A 615 1.83 33.99 21.02
CA LEU A 615 2.47 32.72 20.67
C LEU A 615 3.96 32.87 20.34
N GLY A 616 4.42 34.06 19.93
CA GLY A 616 5.82 34.32 19.62
C GLY A 616 6.09 35.11 18.34
N ALA A 617 5.08 35.38 17.51
CA ALA A 617 5.30 36.16 16.31
C ALA A 617 5.77 37.57 16.68
N THR A 618 6.83 38.05 16.03
CA THR A 618 7.35 39.41 16.25
C THR A 618 6.67 40.41 15.33
N ALA A 619 6.22 39.96 14.15
CA ALA A 619 5.49 40.78 13.19
C ALA A 619 4.39 39.99 12.48
N ILE A 620 3.25 40.64 12.27
CA ILE A 620 2.10 40.08 11.55
C ILE A 620 1.80 40.99 10.37
N ILE A 621 1.83 40.42 9.18
CA ILE A 621 1.56 41.11 7.92
C ILE A 621 0.19 40.63 7.42
N ASP A 622 -0.60 41.54 6.81
CA ASP A 622 -1.88 41.16 6.22
C ASP A 622 -1.66 40.15 5.07
N ARG A 623 -2.29 38.99 5.18
CA ARG A 623 -2.24 37.91 4.19
C ARG A 623 -2.82 38.30 2.82
N ASN A 624 -3.60 39.37 2.74
CA ASN A 624 -4.25 39.82 1.49
C ASN A 624 -3.35 40.74 0.64
N LEU A 625 -2.17 41.11 1.13
CA LEU A 625 -1.22 41.91 0.35
C LEU A 625 -0.75 41.17 -0.91
N SER A 626 -0.43 41.94 -1.95
CA SER A 626 0.24 41.40 -3.14
C SER A 626 1.62 40.85 -2.79
N SER A 627 2.20 39.99 -3.63
CA SER A 627 3.56 39.48 -3.42
C SER A 627 4.61 40.60 -3.32
N THR A 628 4.44 41.68 -4.10
CA THR A 628 5.33 42.84 -4.07
C THR A 628 5.20 43.64 -2.78
N ASP A 629 3.97 43.89 -2.33
CA ASP A 629 3.72 44.64 -1.10
C ASP A 629 4.18 43.83 0.12
N LEU A 630 3.95 42.52 0.13
CA LEU A 630 4.42 41.63 1.18
C LEU A 630 5.95 41.64 1.28
N LYS A 631 6.67 41.57 0.15
CA LYS A 631 8.14 41.71 0.14
C LYS A 631 8.59 43.06 0.70
N THR A 632 7.85 44.12 0.36
CA THR A 632 8.13 45.48 0.83
C THR A 632 7.89 45.62 2.33
N GLU A 633 6.84 45.00 2.88
CA GLU A 633 6.62 44.98 4.34
C GLU A 633 7.68 44.14 5.06
N ILE A 634 8.12 43.02 4.49
CA ILE A 634 9.18 42.20 5.08
C ILE A 634 10.52 42.94 5.11
N SER A 635 10.88 43.68 4.04
CA SER A 635 12.14 44.43 3.99
C SER A 635 12.19 45.59 5.00
N LYS A 636 11.05 46.13 5.42
CA LYS A 636 10.97 47.11 6.52
C LYS A 636 11.26 46.48 7.89
N LEU A 637 11.02 45.17 8.04
CA LEU A 637 11.16 44.46 9.32
C LEU A 637 12.55 43.85 9.50
N THR A 638 13.26 43.54 8.42
CA THR A 638 14.61 43.00 8.47
C THR A 638 15.38 43.29 7.19
N SER A 639 16.68 43.59 7.35
CA SER A 639 17.64 43.67 6.24
C SER A 639 18.41 42.36 6.03
N SER A 640 18.20 41.35 6.89
CA SER A 640 18.84 40.04 6.79
C SER A 640 18.24 39.20 5.66
N SER A 641 19.03 38.27 5.12
CA SER A 641 18.54 37.30 4.13
C SER A 641 17.46 36.38 4.72
N ILE A 642 16.42 36.10 3.93
CA ILE A 642 15.38 35.14 4.30
C ILE A 642 15.79 33.76 3.79
N ASP A 643 16.45 32.98 4.63
CA ASP A 643 16.95 31.66 4.25
C ASP A 643 15.90 30.56 4.45
N VAL A 644 14.80 30.87 5.16
CA VAL A 644 13.78 29.91 5.59
C VAL A 644 12.40 30.54 5.47
N VAL A 645 11.52 29.85 4.75
CA VAL A 645 10.08 30.12 4.73
C VAL A 645 9.35 28.82 5.05
N TYR A 646 8.36 28.89 5.94
CA TYR A 646 7.42 27.79 6.15
C TYR A 646 6.02 28.21 5.70
N ASP A 647 5.52 27.56 4.64
CA ASP A 647 4.17 27.76 4.15
C ASP A 647 3.19 26.76 4.76
N SER A 648 2.47 27.19 5.80
CA SER A 648 1.45 26.38 6.48
C SER A 648 0.10 26.31 5.75
N ILE A 649 -0.01 26.97 4.58
CA ILE A 649 -1.20 26.98 3.72
C ILE A 649 -0.97 26.13 2.48
N SER A 650 0.17 26.32 1.83
CA SER A 650 0.67 25.54 0.68
C SER A 650 -0.26 25.53 -0.53
N LEU A 651 -1.04 26.58 -0.72
CA LEU A 651 -1.75 26.82 -1.98
C LEU A 651 -0.77 27.35 -3.03
N PRO A 652 -1.09 27.23 -4.34
CA PRO A 652 -0.15 27.63 -5.39
C PRO A 652 0.39 29.05 -5.23
N ALA A 653 -0.48 30.01 -4.87
CA ALA A 653 -0.10 31.40 -4.64
C ALA A 653 0.85 31.58 -3.44
N THR A 654 0.60 30.90 -2.31
CA THR A 654 1.44 31.05 -1.11
C THR A 654 2.80 30.40 -1.31
N GLN A 655 2.86 29.28 -2.04
CA GLN A 655 4.14 28.64 -2.37
C GLN A 655 5.00 29.51 -3.29
N GLN A 656 4.39 30.16 -4.30
CA GLN A 656 5.08 31.12 -5.17
C GLN A 656 5.60 32.33 -4.38
N ILE A 657 4.81 32.87 -3.45
CA ILE A 657 5.25 33.94 -2.55
C ILE A 657 6.45 33.46 -1.72
N GLY A 658 6.35 32.29 -1.09
CA GLY A 658 7.43 31.73 -0.26
C GLY A 658 8.73 31.53 -1.05
N ALA A 659 8.65 30.94 -2.24
CA ALA A 659 9.78 30.78 -3.14
C ALA A 659 10.43 32.12 -3.54
N GLY A 660 9.60 33.15 -3.77
CA GLY A 660 10.03 34.49 -4.16
C GLY A 660 10.63 35.31 -3.02
N LEU A 661 10.44 34.90 -1.76
CA LEU A 661 11.04 35.53 -0.59
C LEU A 661 12.44 35.01 -0.27
N LEU A 662 12.73 33.77 -0.66
CA LEU A 662 13.98 33.10 -0.29
C LEU A 662 15.20 33.75 -0.93
N SER A 663 16.28 33.83 -0.15
CA SER A 663 17.65 34.05 -0.61
C SER A 663 18.17 32.85 -1.42
N SER A 664 19.32 33.01 -2.08
CA SER A 664 20.02 31.87 -2.70
C SER A 664 20.45 30.87 -1.62
N GLY A 665 20.22 29.56 -1.84
CA GLY A 665 20.44 28.55 -0.80
C GLY A 665 19.27 28.36 0.17
N GLY A 666 18.23 29.20 0.06
CA GLY A 666 17.09 29.18 0.95
C GLY A 666 16.19 27.96 0.78
N ARG A 667 15.44 27.64 1.84
CA ARG A 667 14.57 26.45 1.91
C ARG A 667 13.12 26.83 2.22
N LEU A 668 12.20 26.33 1.40
CA LEU A 668 10.76 26.46 1.56
C LEU A 668 10.20 25.14 2.10
N ALA A 669 9.70 25.13 3.33
CA ALA A 669 8.90 24.01 3.83
C ALA A 669 7.43 24.22 3.43
N THR A 670 6.75 23.16 3.00
CA THR A 670 5.32 23.19 2.63
C THR A 670 4.58 22.00 3.23
N VAL A 671 3.27 22.15 3.46
CA VAL A 671 2.37 21.10 3.96
C VAL A 671 1.56 20.42 2.85
N LEU A 672 1.68 20.90 1.61
CA LEU A 672 1.14 20.26 0.40
C LEU A 672 2.23 20.19 -0.68
N PRO A 673 2.12 19.23 -1.62
CA PRO A 673 3.02 19.15 -2.77
C PRO A 673 3.07 20.46 -3.57
N PRO A 674 4.19 20.75 -4.25
CA PRO A 674 4.26 21.90 -5.13
C PRO A 674 3.28 21.78 -6.29
N PRO A 675 2.65 22.90 -6.72
CA PRO A 675 1.85 22.90 -7.94
C PRO A 675 2.75 22.69 -9.16
N GLU A 676 2.14 22.21 -10.24
CA GLU A 676 2.80 22.15 -11.55
C GLU A 676 3.30 23.55 -11.94
N GLY A 677 4.57 23.64 -12.35
CA GLY A 677 5.18 24.90 -12.77
C GLY A 677 5.72 25.80 -11.65
N LEU A 678 5.73 25.38 -10.38
CA LEU A 678 6.51 26.09 -9.35
C LEU A 678 8.00 26.05 -9.72
N LYS A 679 8.55 27.19 -10.13
CA LYS A 679 9.98 27.32 -10.44
C LYS A 679 10.73 27.81 -9.21
N LEU A 680 11.69 27.01 -8.76
CA LEU A 680 12.69 27.43 -7.79
C LEU A 680 13.99 27.70 -8.54
N ASP A 681 14.71 28.74 -8.12
CA ASP A 681 16.08 28.95 -8.58
C ASP A 681 16.94 27.73 -8.22
N ALA A 682 17.95 27.40 -9.03
CA ALA A 682 18.72 26.14 -8.91
C ALA A 682 19.33 25.87 -7.52
N ASN A 683 19.53 26.91 -6.71
CA ASN A 683 20.11 26.81 -5.37
C ASN A 683 19.06 26.81 -4.25
N LYS A 684 17.77 26.97 -4.56
CA LYS A 684 16.68 26.94 -3.58
C LYS A 684 16.08 25.53 -3.51
N LYS A 685 15.57 25.16 -2.35
CA LYS A 685 14.94 23.84 -2.14
C LYS A 685 13.51 24.02 -1.65
N SER A 686 12.62 23.13 -2.08
CA SER A 686 11.31 22.93 -1.47
C SER A 686 11.27 21.58 -0.79
N ILE A 687 10.67 21.54 0.40
CA ILE A 687 10.59 20.39 1.29
C ILE A 687 9.11 20.20 1.62
N VAL A 688 8.52 19.13 1.10
CA VAL A 688 7.12 18.79 1.38
C VAL A 688 7.07 17.94 2.64
N VAL A 689 6.35 18.41 3.64
CA VAL A 689 6.30 17.82 4.96
C VAL A 689 5.02 17.00 5.13
N LEU A 690 5.19 15.73 5.49
CA LEU A 690 4.10 14.85 5.90
C LEU A 690 4.22 14.57 7.40
N GLY A 691 3.38 15.26 8.18
CA GLY A 691 3.31 15.15 9.64
C GLY A 691 2.61 13.89 10.12
N MET A 692 3.18 12.72 9.83
CA MET A 692 2.65 11.41 10.23
C MET A 692 3.61 10.75 11.21
N LEU A 693 3.10 10.42 12.40
CA LEU A 693 3.90 9.90 13.50
C LEU A 693 4.58 8.55 13.19
N ARG A 694 3.91 7.68 12.42
CA ARG A 694 4.43 6.35 12.05
C ARG A 694 5.06 6.26 10.66
N LYS A 695 5.33 7.39 10.01
CA LYS A 695 6.10 7.39 8.77
C LYS A 695 7.55 6.97 9.08
N PRO A 696 8.17 5.99 8.38
CA PRO A 696 9.47 5.45 8.77
C PRO A 696 10.56 6.49 9.07
N GLU A 697 10.67 7.52 8.23
CA GLU A 697 11.63 8.62 8.39
C GLU A 697 11.33 9.59 9.54
N ASN A 698 10.15 9.50 10.15
CA ASN A 698 9.75 10.36 11.27
C ASN A 698 9.79 9.63 12.62
N VAL A 699 9.82 8.29 12.63
CA VAL A 699 9.59 7.48 13.85
C VAL A 699 10.56 7.86 14.96
N GLU A 700 11.86 7.85 14.70
CA GLU A 700 12.88 8.14 15.72
C GLU A 700 12.70 9.55 16.32
N LEU A 701 12.56 10.56 15.46
CA LEU A 701 12.39 11.95 15.88
C LEU A 701 11.13 12.14 16.75
N LEU A 702 10.03 11.48 16.38
CA LEU A 702 8.73 11.70 17.02
C LEU A 702 8.50 10.81 18.23
N GLU A 703 9.05 9.60 18.28
CA GLU A 703 9.04 8.79 19.51
C GLU A 703 9.78 9.53 20.63
N ILE A 704 10.98 10.04 20.36
CA ILE A 704 11.74 10.87 21.33
C ILE A 704 10.89 12.08 21.76
N PHE A 705 10.30 12.81 20.80
CA PHE A 705 9.56 14.02 21.16
C PHE A 705 8.27 13.72 21.96
N TYR A 706 7.43 12.80 21.50
CA TYR A 706 6.15 12.51 22.16
C TYR A 706 6.34 11.84 23.51
N HIS A 707 7.20 10.82 23.58
CA HIS A 707 7.41 10.04 24.78
C HIS A 707 8.22 10.82 25.83
N ASP A 708 9.34 11.44 25.45
CA ASP A 708 10.29 11.98 26.43
C ASP A 708 10.09 13.47 26.74
N HIS A 709 9.43 14.23 25.86
CA HIS A 709 9.48 15.70 25.94
C HIS A 709 8.13 16.41 25.90
N LEU A 710 7.14 15.91 25.17
CA LEU A 710 5.89 16.63 24.93
C LEU A 710 5.16 16.99 26.23
N GLU A 711 5.03 16.07 27.18
CA GLU A 711 4.44 16.35 28.50
C GLU A 711 5.12 17.54 29.19
N SER A 712 6.46 17.56 29.26
CA SER A 712 7.21 18.66 29.85
C SER A 712 7.02 19.97 29.09
N PHE A 713 6.90 19.93 27.76
CA PHE A 713 6.71 21.13 26.95
C PHE A 713 5.33 21.75 27.20
N LEU A 714 4.31 20.91 27.36
CA LEU A 714 2.96 21.32 27.72
C LEU A 714 2.88 21.86 29.16
N ALA A 715 3.51 21.16 30.11
CA ALA A 715 3.52 21.55 31.52
C ALA A 715 4.21 22.91 31.74
N LYS A 716 5.29 23.18 31.01
CA LYS A 716 6.03 24.46 31.05
C LYS A 716 5.37 25.56 30.20
N GLY A 717 4.32 25.26 29.43
CA GLY A 717 3.68 26.18 28.52
C GLY A 717 4.56 26.65 27.37
N LEU A 718 5.60 25.87 27.01
CA LEU A 718 6.43 26.11 25.84
C LEU A 718 5.61 25.88 24.56
N ILE A 719 4.78 24.84 24.58
CA ILE A 719 3.78 24.57 23.56
C ILE A 719 2.41 24.73 24.21
N LYS A 720 1.55 25.50 23.54
CA LYS A 720 0.16 25.73 23.91
C LYS A 720 -0.74 25.14 22.82
N PRO A 721 -1.78 24.36 23.19
CA PRO A 721 -2.73 23.82 22.23
C PRO A 721 -3.54 24.90 21.50
N ASN A 722 -4.23 24.52 20.43
CA ASN A 722 -5.13 25.44 19.74
C ASN A 722 -6.40 25.67 20.56
N ARG A 723 -7.09 26.79 20.28
CA ARG A 723 -8.43 27.04 20.83
C ARG A 723 -9.43 26.04 20.27
N VAL A 724 -10.31 25.54 21.13
CA VAL A 724 -11.28 24.49 20.80
C VAL A 724 -12.66 25.07 20.59
N GLU A 725 -13.39 24.51 19.63
CA GLU A 725 -14.85 24.49 19.61
C GLU A 725 -15.30 23.03 19.72
N VAL A 726 -16.00 22.70 20.80
CA VAL A 726 -16.54 21.35 21.01
C VAL A 726 -17.83 21.21 20.21
N LEU A 727 -17.89 20.18 19.38
CA LEU A 727 -19.05 19.84 18.57
C LEU A 727 -20.08 19.07 19.44
N PRO A 728 -21.39 19.33 19.28
CA PRO A 728 -22.43 18.57 19.96
C PRO A 728 -22.55 17.15 19.40
N ASP A 729 -23.33 16.29 20.06
CA ASP A 729 -23.79 15.00 19.52
C ASP A 729 -22.70 13.95 19.24
N GLY A 730 -21.58 13.95 19.98
CA GLY A 730 -20.57 12.90 19.94
C GLY A 730 -20.04 12.55 18.53
N LEU A 731 -20.11 11.26 18.15
CA LEU A 731 -19.67 10.76 16.84
C LEU A 731 -20.49 11.36 15.66
N PRO A 732 -21.84 11.44 15.71
CA PRO A 732 -22.61 12.22 14.73
C PRO A 732 -22.11 13.67 14.54
N GLY A 733 -21.75 14.33 15.64
CA GLY A 733 -21.17 15.67 15.66
C GLY A 733 -19.93 15.81 14.78
N ILE A 734 -19.05 14.81 14.80
CA ILE A 734 -17.82 14.78 13.98
C ILE A 734 -18.18 14.86 12.49
N ILE A 735 -19.19 14.12 12.04
CA ILE A 735 -19.62 14.12 10.62
C ILE A 735 -20.10 15.51 10.21
N ALA A 736 -20.89 16.19 11.05
CA ALA A 736 -21.33 17.57 10.81
C ALA A 736 -20.14 18.54 10.80
N GLY A 737 -19.20 18.38 11.73
CA GLY A 737 -17.96 19.15 11.81
C GLY A 737 -17.09 19.04 10.57
N LEU A 738 -16.95 17.83 9.99
CA LEU A 738 -16.18 17.62 8.76
C LEU A 738 -16.77 18.40 7.58
N LYS A 739 -18.11 18.45 7.47
CA LYS A 739 -18.81 19.25 6.45
C LYS A 739 -18.60 20.76 6.64
N ARG A 740 -18.55 21.25 7.88
CA ARG A 740 -18.22 22.65 8.18
C ARG A 740 -16.78 22.98 7.82
N LEU A 741 -15.86 22.07 8.14
CA LEU A 741 -14.43 22.23 7.85
C LEU A 741 -14.15 22.24 6.34
N GLU A 742 -14.86 21.42 5.56
CA GLU A 742 -14.78 21.43 4.09
C GLU A 742 -15.21 22.78 3.48
N LYS A 743 -16.19 23.46 4.11
CA LYS A 743 -16.68 24.78 3.68
C LYS A 743 -15.82 25.95 4.15
N GLU A 744 -14.68 25.67 4.78
CA GLU A 744 -13.78 26.66 5.39
C GLU A 744 -14.47 27.57 6.45
N ASP A 745 -15.54 27.07 7.07
CA ASP A 745 -16.29 27.77 8.12
C ASP A 745 -15.60 27.65 9.49
N VAL A 746 -14.31 28.02 9.54
CA VAL A 746 -13.53 28.00 10.77
C VAL A 746 -12.42 29.06 10.71
N SER A 747 -12.24 29.80 11.81
CA SER A 747 -11.14 30.76 11.92
C SER A 747 -10.52 30.71 13.31
N ARG A 748 -9.24 30.30 13.38
CA ARG A 748 -8.46 30.22 14.64
C ARG A 748 -9.10 29.32 15.70
N LEU A 749 -9.84 28.30 15.29
CA LEU A 749 -10.44 27.29 16.15
C LEU A 749 -10.14 25.91 15.57
N LYS A 750 -10.13 24.91 16.45
CA LYS A 750 -10.08 23.50 16.11
C LYS A 750 -11.39 22.86 16.57
N PHE A 751 -12.10 22.20 15.65
CA PHE A 751 -13.29 21.45 16.03
C PHE A 751 -12.88 20.16 16.73
N VAL A 752 -13.58 19.85 17.82
CA VAL A 752 -13.36 18.64 18.64
C VAL A 752 -14.69 17.95 18.84
N GLY A 753 -14.80 16.70 18.40
CA GLY A 753 -15.92 15.83 18.78
C GLY A 753 -15.57 15.03 20.03
N ARG A 754 -16.57 14.65 20.81
CA ARG A 754 -16.41 13.83 22.02
C ARG A 754 -17.06 12.46 21.84
N PRO A 755 -16.33 11.43 21.37
CA PRO A 755 -16.92 10.13 21.04
C PRO A 755 -17.78 9.49 22.14
N GLN A 756 -17.45 9.73 23.41
CA GLN A 756 -18.18 9.20 24.56
C GLN A 756 -19.56 9.84 24.78
N GLU A 757 -19.86 10.98 24.14
CA GLU A 757 -21.16 11.66 24.21
C GLU A 757 -22.15 11.15 23.14
N THR A 758 -21.82 10.05 22.46
CA THR A 758 -22.74 9.39 21.51
C THR A 758 -23.84 8.68 22.29
N ALA A 759 -25.10 9.02 21.97
CA ALA A 759 -26.30 8.51 22.62
C ALA A 759 -26.60 7.03 22.32
#